data_AF-A0A0G0T958-F1
#
_entry.id   AF-A0A0G0T958-F1
#
_cell.length_a   1.000
_cell.length_b   1.000
_cell.length_c   1.000
_cell.angle_alpha   90.00
_cell.angle_beta   90.00
_cell.angle_gamma   90.00
#
_symmetry.space_group_name_H-M   'P 1'
#
loop_
_entity.id
_entity.type
_entity.pdbx_description
1 polymer ?
#
loop_
_entity_poly.entity_id
_entity_poly.type
_entity_poly.pdbx_seq_one_letter_code
_entity_poly.pdbx_strand_id
1 'polypeptide(L)'
;MLAKYISWFKDLTINDIPSVGGKNASLGEMYAKLKSKGVPVPNGFALTADAYWFFLRANKLDKKIKETLKGLNKKDIKELSRVGDKIRKMILAATFPKDIEKEIRKAYRELCVSSKKKNVDVAVRSSATAEDLPDASFAGQQETYLNVRGEEACLSASKKCIASLFTDRAISYREDKGFDHTAIALSVGVQEMVRSDVGASGVMFTLDTESGFKGVVLINAAYGLGEYVVKGQVIPDQFYIFKEGLKNGYKSIISKRLGSKEVKLVYGSPAPLTKGGRRGLPSSAMDISSRRQTPPNLPLERGGGGTKQEKVKMADQKKYCLTNDEVLQLAKWGVIIENHYGHPMDMEWAKDGVSGKLFIVQARSETVQSRVKVNVIEQYQLKQKGKVLLTGSSVGQKIGQGRARVINSPKQMKQFKPGEVLITRITDPDWEPIMRMASAIVTEQGGKTSHAAIVSRELGTPCIVGAAKARQVVANGEEVTVSCAEGEVGYVYKGLLPFEVHKTEIKNVLPTHTKIMMNVGDPDSAFSLSNIPNDGVGLAREEFIFTNFVKIHPLALVHYKDQSKEVKEKIDALTVGYKDKAKYCADKLAEGIAFITSAFSPNDVIVRLSDFKTNEYATLVGGEAYEPKEENPMLGWRGASRYYDEKYKPGFKLECEAIKKVRNEWGMKNLIVMVPFCRTVEEGRKVLATMKEFGLERGKNGLKVYVMCEIPSNVILAKEFCEIFDGFSIGSNDLTQLTLGVDRDSALVSHVYDEKNEAVKILIRQVIKVAHENHRKVGICGQAPSDYPEFAEFLVQEGIDSISLNPDTVLKTRERIAAMEKKVAVKPNKILKIAGATKMLLIFGVLGLVTALGGYTCQTVSGNQVSQKDLQIEVENKIAFAKSDLRREMTEEFENKLTQQKSIYNEDSFVKFSLNYPSGWAVSHIDNEIRFSSLDKTKWFSILEKSALAVILPDEFVTSAWNGYPVRSFEIINNGVWEKTILVYPNGYKKSKTAIKIFGSKDEFDDLAGAFADFKINKY
;
A
#
# COMPACT_ATOMS: atom_id res chain seq x y z
N MET A 1 12.64 -12.63 -48.06
CA MET A 1 11.38 -13.25 -47.58
C MET A 1 10.21 -12.42 -48.09
N LEU A 2 9.15 -13.06 -48.61
CA LEU A 2 7.91 -12.37 -48.97
C LEU A 2 7.33 -11.69 -47.71
N ALA A 3 6.94 -10.42 -47.80
CA ALA A 3 6.39 -9.68 -46.67
C ALA A 3 5.09 -10.34 -46.19
N LYS A 4 5.00 -10.68 -44.91
CA LYS A 4 3.82 -11.30 -44.29
C LYS A 4 2.98 -10.20 -43.64
N TYR A 5 1.84 -9.84 -44.24
CA TYR A 5 0.98 -8.76 -43.73
C TYR A 5 0.05 -9.22 -42.60
N ILE A 6 -0.30 -10.50 -42.55
CA ILE A 6 -1.14 -11.10 -41.51
C ILE A 6 -0.39 -12.20 -40.75
N SER A 7 -0.48 -12.18 -39.42
CA SER A 7 0.01 -13.26 -38.54
C SER A 7 -1.08 -13.74 -37.59
N TRP A 8 -1.28 -15.05 -37.51
CA TRP A 8 -2.27 -15.65 -36.61
C TRP A 8 -1.75 -15.72 -35.19
N PHE A 9 -2.62 -15.59 -34.18
CA PHE A 9 -2.21 -15.67 -32.76
C PHE A 9 -1.50 -16.99 -32.43
N LYS A 10 -1.91 -18.11 -33.04
CA LYS A 10 -1.24 -19.41 -32.86
C LYS A 10 0.23 -19.45 -33.30
N ASP A 11 0.65 -18.52 -34.17
CA ASP A 11 1.99 -18.47 -34.77
C ASP A 11 2.83 -17.34 -34.16
N LEU A 12 2.32 -16.63 -33.15
CA LEU A 12 2.97 -15.48 -32.53
C LEU A 12 3.52 -15.82 -31.15
N THR A 13 4.59 -15.14 -30.78
CA THR A 13 5.29 -15.23 -29.49
C THR A 13 5.59 -13.83 -28.96
N ILE A 14 6.05 -13.75 -27.71
CA ILE A 14 6.46 -12.47 -27.13
C ILE A 14 7.66 -11.81 -27.87
N ASN A 15 8.43 -12.59 -28.64
CA ASN A 15 9.54 -12.06 -29.43
C ASN A 15 9.08 -11.29 -30.67
N ASP A 16 7.80 -11.38 -31.04
CA ASP A 16 7.23 -10.73 -32.21
C ASP A 16 6.75 -9.29 -31.95
N ILE A 17 7.04 -8.71 -30.76
CA ILE A 17 6.70 -7.31 -30.41
C ILE A 17 7.09 -6.31 -31.51
N PRO A 18 8.29 -6.35 -32.14
CA PRO A 18 8.62 -5.42 -33.22
C PRO A 18 7.71 -5.53 -34.45
N SER A 19 7.09 -6.70 -34.65
CA SER A 19 6.23 -6.98 -35.81
C SER A 19 4.75 -6.74 -35.53
N VAL A 20 4.26 -7.08 -34.33
CA VAL A 20 2.81 -7.02 -34.01
C VAL A 20 2.47 -6.16 -32.79
N GLY A 21 3.47 -5.52 -32.17
CA GLY A 21 3.30 -4.77 -30.94
C GLY A 21 3.01 -5.64 -29.72
N GLY A 22 3.05 -4.99 -28.56
CA GLY A 22 2.95 -5.62 -27.23
C GLY A 22 1.75 -6.51 -27.02
N LYS A 23 0.56 -5.95 -27.23
CA LYS A 23 -0.72 -6.63 -26.97
C LYS A 23 -0.91 -7.88 -27.82
N ASN A 24 -0.64 -7.78 -29.12
CA ASN A 24 -0.82 -8.92 -30.03
C ASN A 24 0.25 -9.99 -29.80
N ALA A 25 1.49 -9.62 -29.48
CA ALA A 25 2.54 -10.56 -29.11
C ALA A 25 2.17 -11.33 -27.84
N SER A 26 1.71 -10.63 -26.80
CA SER A 26 1.22 -11.25 -25.55
C SER A 26 -0.01 -12.16 -25.78
N LEU A 27 -0.97 -11.73 -26.61
CA LEU A 27 -2.11 -12.58 -26.99
C LEU A 27 -1.67 -13.84 -27.73
N GLY A 28 -0.73 -13.71 -28.65
CA GLY A 28 -0.14 -14.82 -29.38
C GLY A 28 0.57 -15.81 -28.44
N GLU A 29 1.44 -15.29 -27.59
CA GLU A 29 2.16 -16.06 -26.57
C GLU A 29 1.21 -16.87 -25.69
N MET A 30 0.17 -16.24 -25.15
CA MET A 30 -0.83 -16.94 -24.33
C MET A 30 -1.62 -17.98 -25.14
N TYR A 31 -2.07 -17.63 -26.36
CA TYR A 31 -2.83 -18.55 -27.21
C TYR A 31 -2.00 -19.79 -27.58
N ALA A 32 -0.73 -19.60 -27.92
CA ALA A 32 0.17 -20.67 -28.35
C ALA A 32 0.68 -21.52 -27.17
N LYS A 33 1.01 -20.91 -26.03
CA LYS A 33 1.70 -21.60 -24.92
C LYS A 33 0.82 -21.96 -23.73
N LEU A 34 -0.26 -21.22 -23.46
CA LEU A 34 -1.07 -21.39 -22.24
C LEU A 34 -2.39 -22.13 -22.48
N LYS A 35 -2.80 -22.31 -23.74
CA LYS A 35 -3.98 -23.12 -24.08
C LYS A 35 -3.86 -24.57 -23.60
N SER A 36 -2.67 -25.16 -23.68
CA SER A 36 -2.37 -26.51 -23.15
C SER A 36 -2.40 -26.56 -21.61
N LYS A 37 -2.18 -25.44 -20.94
CA LYS A 37 -2.31 -25.27 -19.48
C LYS A 37 -3.74 -24.89 -19.06
N GLY A 38 -4.70 -24.95 -19.98
CA GLY A 38 -6.12 -24.71 -19.71
C GLY A 38 -6.51 -23.24 -19.60
N VAL A 39 -5.69 -22.29 -20.09
CA VAL A 39 -6.04 -20.86 -20.17
C VAL A 39 -6.68 -20.57 -21.53
N PRO A 40 -7.99 -20.31 -21.61
CA PRO A 40 -8.68 -20.03 -22.87
C PRO A 40 -8.49 -18.58 -23.30
N VAL A 41 -7.97 -18.40 -24.52
CA VAL A 41 -7.84 -17.10 -25.20
C VAL A 41 -8.65 -17.14 -26.49
N PRO A 42 -9.50 -16.15 -26.79
CA PRO A 42 -10.24 -16.09 -28.04
C PRO A 42 -9.30 -16.03 -29.24
N ASN A 43 -9.67 -16.72 -30.33
CA ASN A 43 -8.86 -16.80 -31.53
C ASN A 43 -8.84 -15.46 -32.30
N GLY A 44 -7.83 -15.28 -33.14
CA GLY A 44 -7.67 -14.06 -33.92
C GLY A 44 -6.38 -14.00 -34.73
N PHE A 45 -6.18 -12.87 -35.39
CA PHE A 45 -5.01 -12.56 -36.20
C PHE A 45 -4.61 -11.10 -36.03
N ALA A 46 -3.37 -10.77 -36.38
CA ALA A 46 -2.81 -9.43 -36.32
C ALA A 46 -2.31 -8.98 -37.70
N LEU A 47 -2.57 -7.71 -38.03
CA LEU A 47 -1.89 -7.01 -39.12
C LEU A 47 -0.51 -6.60 -38.63
N THR A 48 0.54 -6.91 -39.39
CA THR A 48 1.93 -6.63 -39.00
C THR A 48 2.31 -5.15 -39.20
N ALA A 49 3.42 -4.73 -38.59
CA ALA A 49 4.04 -3.44 -38.80
C ALA A 49 4.39 -3.21 -40.29
N ASP A 50 4.77 -4.27 -41.00
CA ASP A 50 5.01 -4.22 -42.44
C ASP A 50 3.74 -3.86 -43.23
N ALA A 51 2.57 -4.36 -42.81
CA ALA A 51 1.29 -4.00 -43.40
C ALA A 51 0.99 -2.50 -43.20
N TYR A 52 1.25 -1.98 -41.99
CA TYR A 52 1.12 -0.57 -41.68
C TYR A 52 2.03 0.30 -42.56
N TRP A 53 3.32 -0.05 -42.64
CA TRP A 53 4.28 0.71 -43.44
C TRP A 53 3.98 0.65 -44.94
N PHE A 54 3.58 -0.52 -45.44
CA PHE A 54 3.18 -0.67 -46.84
C PHE A 54 1.93 0.16 -47.16
N PHE A 55 0.92 0.15 -46.28
CA PHE A 55 -0.27 0.99 -46.41
C PHE A 55 0.09 2.48 -46.52
N LEU A 56 0.98 3.00 -45.66
CA LEU A 56 1.40 4.41 -45.72
C LEU A 56 2.17 4.74 -47.00
N ARG A 57 3.14 3.91 -47.39
CA ARG A 57 3.96 4.14 -48.59
C ARG A 57 3.15 4.07 -49.88
N ALA A 58 2.27 3.07 -50.01
CA ALA A 58 1.42 2.90 -51.18
C ALA A 58 0.49 4.11 -51.41
N ASN A 59 0.07 4.78 -50.33
CA ASN A 59 -0.77 5.98 -50.40
C ASN A 59 0.03 7.30 -50.36
N LYS A 60 1.38 7.24 -50.35
CA LYS A 60 2.29 8.40 -50.22
C LYS A 60 1.95 9.27 -48.98
N LEU A 61 1.56 8.63 -47.89
CA LEU A 61 1.17 9.28 -46.63
C LEU A 61 2.36 9.56 -45.72
N ASP A 62 3.39 8.73 -45.78
CA ASP A 62 4.64 8.85 -45.02
C ASP A 62 5.23 10.27 -45.06
N LYS A 63 5.45 10.82 -46.27
CA LYS A 63 5.98 12.18 -46.46
C LYS A 63 5.00 13.26 -46.00
N LYS A 64 3.72 13.12 -46.35
CA LYS A 64 2.67 14.08 -46.02
C LYS A 64 2.44 14.22 -44.51
N ILE A 65 2.50 13.11 -43.78
CA ILE A 65 2.38 13.08 -42.32
C ILE A 65 3.58 13.80 -41.71
N LYS A 66 4.80 13.48 -42.15
CA LYS A 66 6.03 14.12 -41.67
C LYS A 66 6.03 15.64 -41.91
N GLU A 67 5.59 16.09 -43.09
CA GLU A 67 5.42 17.51 -43.40
C GLU A 67 4.35 18.18 -42.55
N THR A 68 3.23 17.50 -42.28
CA THR A 68 2.13 18.04 -41.49
C THR A 68 2.48 18.17 -40.00
N LEU A 69 3.38 17.32 -39.49
CA LEU A 69 3.89 17.38 -38.12
C LEU A 69 5.06 18.36 -37.96
N LYS A 70 5.72 18.78 -39.04
CA LYS A 70 6.90 19.64 -38.99
C LYS A 70 6.55 21.02 -38.41
N GLY A 71 7.21 21.39 -37.32
CA GLY A 71 7.03 22.70 -36.66
C GLY A 71 5.78 22.80 -35.78
N LEU A 72 5.12 21.67 -35.46
CA LEU A 72 3.97 21.62 -34.57
C LEU A 72 4.32 22.17 -33.17
N ASN A 73 3.59 23.19 -32.70
CA ASN A 73 3.70 23.63 -31.32
C ASN A 73 2.79 22.81 -30.41
N LYS A 74 3.36 21.83 -29.71
CA LYS A 74 2.61 20.95 -28.79
C LYS A 74 1.89 21.65 -27.64
N LYS A 75 2.30 22.88 -27.28
CA LYS A 75 1.63 23.67 -26.23
C LYS A 75 0.37 24.37 -26.75
N ASP A 76 0.17 24.44 -28.07
CA ASP A 76 -1.06 24.91 -28.68
C ASP A 76 -2.01 23.74 -28.98
N ILE A 77 -2.93 23.50 -28.04
CA ILE A 77 -3.96 22.46 -28.12
C ILE A 77 -4.81 22.60 -29.40
N LYS A 78 -5.06 23.83 -29.88
CA LYS A 78 -5.87 24.03 -31.09
C LYS A 78 -5.09 23.62 -32.33
N GLU A 79 -3.81 23.94 -32.38
CA GLU A 79 -2.93 23.51 -33.46
C GLU A 79 -2.78 21.99 -33.48
N LEU A 80 -2.48 21.38 -32.33
CA LEU A 80 -2.37 19.93 -32.16
C LEU A 80 -3.64 19.21 -32.63
N SER A 81 -4.81 19.69 -32.23
CA SER A 81 -6.07 19.07 -32.61
C SER A 81 -6.36 19.20 -34.12
N ARG A 82 -6.07 20.36 -34.71
CA ARG A 82 -6.21 20.58 -36.15
C ARG A 82 -5.25 19.68 -36.95
N VAL A 83 -4.00 19.56 -36.52
CA VAL A 83 -2.97 18.74 -37.15
C VAL A 83 -3.30 17.25 -37.03
N GLY A 84 -3.67 16.79 -35.83
CA GLY A 84 -4.11 15.43 -35.58
C GLY A 84 -5.34 15.06 -36.41
N ASP A 85 -6.37 15.90 -36.44
CA ASP A 85 -7.58 15.69 -37.24
C ASP A 85 -7.28 15.62 -38.74
N LYS A 86 -6.40 16.51 -39.23
CA LYS A 86 -5.94 16.49 -40.64
C LYS A 86 -5.27 15.14 -40.98
N ILE A 87 -4.37 14.65 -40.13
CA ILE A 87 -3.67 13.37 -40.33
C ILE A 87 -4.65 12.20 -40.32
N ARG A 88 -5.56 12.15 -39.33
CA ARG A 88 -6.57 11.09 -39.24
C ARG A 88 -7.47 11.07 -40.47
N LYS A 89 -7.93 12.24 -40.95
CA LYS A 89 -8.72 12.34 -42.19
C LYS A 89 -7.97 11.84 -43.42
N MET A 90 -6.67 12.15 -43.55
CA MET A 90 -5.85 11.62 -44.64
C MET A 90 -5.75 10.09 -44.61
N ILE A 91 -5.54 9.51 -43.43
CA ILE A 91 -5.47 8.05 -43.25
C ILE A 91 -6.82 7.38 -43.56
N LEU A 92 -7.93 7.96 -43.09
CA LEU A 92 -9.26 7.40 -43.32
C LEU A 92 -9.69 7.47 -44.79
N ALA A 93 -9.27 8.50 -45.51
CA ALA A 93 -9.52 8.67 -46.95
C ALA A 93 -8.64 7.77 -47.84
N ALA A 94 -7.48 7.30 -47.33
CA ALA A 94 -6.58 6.43 -48.07
C ALA A 94 -7.16 5.03 -48.29
N THR A 95 -6.71 4.35 -49.35
CA THR A 95 -7.20 3.02 -49.74
C THR A 95 -6.24 1.94 -49.29
N PHE A 96 -6.75 0.80 -48.81
CA PHE A 96 -5.86 -0.33 -48.56
C PHE A 96 -5.32 -0.84 -49.91
N PRO A 97 -4.01 -1.12 -50.03
CA PRO A 97 -3.48 -1.87 -51.17
C PRO A 97 -4.25 -3.18 -51.34
N LYS A 98 -4.52 -3.58 -52.59
CA LYS A 98 -5.33 -4.80 -52.90
C LYS A 98 -4.78 -6.05 -52.22
N ASP A 99 -3.46 -6.14 -52.06
CA ASP A 99 -2.80 -7.28 -51.41
C ASP A 99 -3.15 -7.36 -49.92
N ILE A 100 -3.03 -6.24 -49.19
CA ILE A 100 -3.44 -6.15 -47.78
C ILE A 100 -4.94 -6.41 -47.63
N GLU A 101 -5.76 -5.79 -48.48
CA GLU A 101 -7.22 -5.95 -48.42
C GLU A 101 -7.62 -7.42 -48.60
N LYS A 102 -7.05 -8.10 -49.60
CA LYS A 102 -7.31 -9.51 -49.89
C LYS A 102 -6.89 -10.40 -48.71
N GLU A 103 -5.74 -10.13 -48.09
CA GLU A 103 -5.28 -10.90 -46.93
C GLU A 103 -6.18 -10.69 -45.70
N ILE A 104 -6.60 -9.46 -45.40
CA ILE A 104 -7.52 -9.18 -44.27
C ILE A 104 -8.85 -9.92 -44.48
N ARG A 105 -9.44 -9.83 -45.68
CA ARG A 105 -10.71 -10.52 -46.01
C ARG A 105 -10.56 -12.03 -45.90
N LYS A 106 -9.46 -12.58 -46.43
CA LYS A 106 -9.17 -14.01 -46.35
C LYS A 106 -9.05 -14.45 -44.89
N ALA A 107 -8.26 -13.75 -44.07
CA ALA A 107 -8.09 -14.06 -42.66
C ALA A 107 -9.42 -13.97 -41.87
N TYR A 108 -10.26 -12.97 -42.16
CA TYR A 108 -11.58 -12.86 -41.56
C TYR A 108 -12.50 -14.04 -41.94
N ARG A 109 -12.53 -14.45 -43.22
CA ARG A 109 -13.28 -15.64 -43.66
C ARG A 109 -12.78 -16.92 -43.00
N GLU A 110 -11.47 -17.09 -42.90
CA GLU A 110 -10.86 -18.23 -42.20
C GLU A 110 -11.23 -18.23 -40.71
N LEU A 111 -11.29 -17.05 -40.07
CA LEU A 111 -11.77 -16.91 -38.70
C LEU A 111 -13.25 -17.31 -38.58
N CYS A 112 -14.13 -16.84 -39.48
CA CYS A 112 -15.53 -17.24 -39.55
C CYS A 112 -15.71 -18.77 -39.63
N VAL A 113 -14.92 -19.42 -40.50
CA VAL A 113 -14.93 -20.89 -40.65
C VAL A 113 -14.49 -21.57 -39.34
N SER A 114 -13.39 -21.11 -38.74
CA SER A 114 -12.85 -21.68 -37.50
C SER A 114 -13.82 -21.53 -36.30
N SER A 115 -14.54 -20.40 -36.24
CA SER A 115 -15.52 -20.11 -35.19
C SER A 115 -16.91 -20.66 -35.49
N LYS A 116 -17.11 -21.34 -36.64
CA LYS A 116 -18.39 -21.88 -37.11
C LYS A 116 -19.52 -20.84 -37.17
N LYS A 117 -19.19 -19.61 -37.54
CA LYS A 117 -20.13 -18.47 -37.62
C LYS A 117 -20.06 -17.83 -39.00
N LYS A 118 -21.20 -17.52 -39.62
CA LYS A 118 -21.25 -16.88 -40.95
C LYS A 118 -20.59 -15.49 -40.95
N ASN A 119 -20.89 -14.68 -39.92
CA ASN A 119 -20.29 -13.38 -39.69
C ASN A 119 -19.88 -13.29 -38.22
N VAL A 120 -18.64 -13.68 -37.92
CA VAL A 120 -18.11 -13.62 -36.55
C VAL A 120 -18.00 -12.17 -36.07
N ASP A 121 -18.52 -11.88 -34.89
CA ASP A 121 -18.31 -10.62 -34.21
C ASP A 121 -16.88 -10.53 -33.67
N VAL A 122 -16.15 -9.47 -34.02
CA VAL A 122 -14.74 -9.29 -33.65
C VAL A 122 -14.51 -7.97 -32.93
N ALA A 123 -13.54 -7.99 -32.02
CA ALA A 123 -12.87 -6.80 -31.49
C ALA A 123 -11.69 -6.48 -32.40
N VAL A 124 -11.62 -5.23 -32.87
CA VAL A 124 -10.49 -4.70 -33.63
C VAL A 124 -9.73 -3.74 -32.74
N ARG A 125 -8.52 -4.11 -32.35
CA ARG A 125 -7.69 -3.44 -31.35
C ARG A 125 -6.39 -2.94 -31.95
N SER A 126 -5.92 -1.84 -31.39
CA SER A 126 -4.63 -1.23 -31.68
C SER A 126 -3.55 -1.81 -30.75
N SER A 127 -2.37 -2.10 -31.33
CA SER A 127 -1.20 -2.66 -30.66
C SER A 127 0.05 -1.98 -31.23
N ALA A 128 0.63 -1.02 -30.51
CA ALA A 128 1.81 -0.30 -31.01
C ALA A 128 3.11 -1.05 -30.70
N THR A 129 4.10 -0.90 -31.59
CA THR A 129 5.43 -1.53 -31.42
C THR A 129 6.25 -0.93 -30.28
N ALA A 130 5.86 0.24 -29.78
CA ALA A 130 6.51 0.96 -28.68
C ALA A 130 5.63 1.03 -27.40
N GLU A 131 4.54 0.26 -27.33
CA GLU A 131 3.57 0.32 -26.23
C GLU A 131 4.14 -0.12 -24.87
N ASP A 132 5.15 -0.99 -24.88
CA ASP A 132 5.74 -1.64 -23.69
C ASP A 132 7.15 -1.15 -23.35
N LEU A 133 7.61 -0.02 -23.91
CA LEU A 133 8.95 0.50 -23.54
C LEU A 133 8.98 0.90 -22.04
N PRO A 134 10.08 0.66 -21.32
CA PRO A 134 10.18 0.92 -19.87
C PRO A 134 9.79 2.34 -19.45
N ASP A 135 10.03 3.33 -20.33
CA ASP A 135 9.71 4.74 -20.11
C ASP A 135 8.46 5.22 -20.86
N ALA A 136 7.77 4.32 -21.59
CA ALA A 136 6.60 4.64 -22.38
C ALA A 136 5.37 3.78 -22.02
N SER A 137 4.32 4.39 -21.48
CA SER A 137 3.01 3.75 -21.28
C SER A 137 2.00 4.42 -22.20
N PHE A 138 1.70 3.78 -23.34
CA PHE A 138 0.65 4.23 -24.25
C PHE A 138 -0.76 3.78 -23.80
N ALA A 139 -0.91 3.40 -22.53
CA ALA A 139 -2.12 2.82 -21.99
C ALA A 139 -3.35 3.73 -22.20
N GLY A 140 -4.40 3.15 -22.81
CA GLY A 140 -5.66 3.84 -23.12
C GLY A 140 -5.57 4.96 -24.16
N GLN A 141 -4.45 5.11 -24.89
CA GLN A 141 -4.26 6.17 -25.89
C GLN A 141 -4.91 5.89 -27.25
N GLN A 142 -5.12 4.61 -27.55
CA GLN A 142 -5.46 4.12 -28.88
C GLN A 142 -6.85 3.48 -28.87
N GLU A 143 -7.50 3.48 -30.03
CA GLU A 143 -8.90 3.10 -30.13
C GLU A 143 -9.07 1.59 -30.28
N THR A 144 -10.13 1.09 -29.64
CA THR A 144 -10.63 -0.28 -29.78
C THR A 144 -12.06 -0.23 -30.27
N TYR A 145 -12.39 -1.09 -31.23
CA TYR A 145 -13.71 -1.17 -31.83
C TYR A 145 -14.32 -2.54 -31.53
N LEU A 146 -15.45 -2.57 -30.82
CA LEU A 146 -16.13 -3.79 -30.39
C LEU A 146 -17.35 -4.09 -31.25
N ASN A 147 -17.74 -5.37 -31.32
CA ASN A 147 -18.92 -5.85 -32.07
C ASN A 147 -18.88 -5.47 -33.56
N VAL A 148 -17.70 -5.60 -34.18
CA VAL A 148 -17.50 -5.39 -35.62
C VAL A 148 -17.92 -6.68 -36.35
N ARG A 149 -18.74 -6.57 -37.40
CA ARG A 149 -19.29 -7.72 -38.13
C ARG A 149 -19.22 -7.51 -39.64
N GLY A 150 -18.71 -8.51 -40.35
CA GLY A 150 -18.53 -8.49 -41.79
C GLY A 150 -17.18 -7.93 -42.22
N GLU A 151 -16.76 -8.30 -43.43
CA GLU A 151 -15.45 -7.94 -43.99
C GLU A 151 -15.25 -6.43 -44.13
N GLU A 152 -16.26 -5.70 -44.66
CA GLU A 152 -16.18 -4.24 -44.84
C GLU A 152 -16.01 -3.51 -43.50
N ALA A 153 -16.75 -3.94 -42.49
CA ALA A 153 -16.67 -3.36 -41.16
C ALA A 153 -15.31 -3.63 -40.52
N CYS A 154 -14.75 -4.83 -40.73
CA CYS A 154 -13.42 -5.21 -40.26
C CYS A 154 -12.33 -4.36 -40.92
N LEU A 155 -12.40 -4.15 -42.24
CA LEU A 155 -11.49 -3.25 -42.96
C LEU A 155 -11.60 -1.81 -42.47
N SER A 156 -12.83 -1.30 -42.34
CA SER A 156 -13.09 0.05 -41.84
C SER A 156 -12.53 0.25 -40.43
N ALA A 157 -12.80 -0.67 -39.51
CA ALA A 157 -12.30 -0.63 -38.14
C ALA A 157 -10.77 -0.73 -38.09
N SER A 158 -10.16 -1.58 -38.93
CA SER A 158 -8.69 -1.71 -39.01
C SER A 158 -8.04 -0.39 -39.43
N LYS A 159 -8.63 0.30 -40.43
CA LYS A 159 -8.17 1.63 -40.85
C LYS A 159 -8.32 2.68 -39.77
N LYS A 160 -9.42 2.63 -39.01
CA LYS A 160 -9.62 3.52 -37.86
C LYS A 160 -8.59 3.29 -36.75
N CYS A 161 -8.24 2.03 -36.45
CA CYS A 161 -7.14 1.73 -35.54
C CYS A 161 -5.83 2.36 -36.03
N ILE A 162 -5.45 2.20 -37.31
CA ILE A 162 -4.27 2.85 -37.90
C ILE A 162 -4.31 4.38 -37.71
N ALA A 163 -5.48 5.00 -37.95
CA ALA A 163 -5.65 6.44 -37.73
C ALA A 163 -5.48 6.84 -36.25
N SER A 164 -5.85 5.96 -35.31
CA SER A 164 -5.76 6.23 -33.87
C SER A 164 -4.32 6.38 -33.36
N LEU A 165 -3.31 5.95 -34.12
CA LEU A 165 -1.91 6.25 -33.79
C LEU A 165 -1.64 7.77 -33.80
N PHE A 166 -2.46 8.55 -34.53
CA PHE A 166 -2.36 10.00 -34.66
C PHE A 166 -3.52 10.72 -33.95
N THR A 167 -4.02 10.18 -32.83
CA THR A 167 -4.82 10.98 -31.89
C THR A 167 -3.99 12.13 -31.35
N ASP A 168 -4.66 13.21 -30.93
CA ASP A 168 -4.01 14.42 -30.40
C ASP A 168 -3.10 14.03 -29.21
N ARG A 169 -3.58 13.12 -28.35
CA ARG A 169 -2.84 12.51 -27.25
C ARG A 169 -1.60 11.74 -27.69
N ALA A 170 -1.73 10.82 -28.65
CA ALA A 170 -0.61 9.98 -29.10
C ALA A 170 0.49 10.83 -29.78
N ILE A 171 0.12 11.93 -30.45
CA ILE A 171 1.06 12.89 -31.00
C ILE A 171 1.78 13.64 -29.86
N SER A 172 1.05 14.24 -28.93
CA SER A 172 1.66 14.97 -27.79
C SER A 172 2.63 14.09 -27.01
N TYR A 173 2.24 12.84 -26.75
CA TYR A 173 3.04 11.90 -25.99
C TYR A 173 4.40 11.60 -26.65
N ARG A 174 4.41 11.37 -27.97
CA ARG A 174 5.65 11.11 -28.71
C ARG A 174 6.57 12.33 -28.73
N GLU A 175 6.02 13.52 -28.90
CA GLU A 175 6.77 14.78 -28.82
C GLU A 175 7.34 15.04 -27.42
N ASP A 176 6.66 14.62 -26.35
CA ASP A 176 7.17 14.73 -24.97
C ASP A 176 8.32 13.76 -24.67
N LYS A 177 8.30 12.60 -25.30
CA LYS A 177 9.35 11.58 -25.17
C LYS A 177 10.47 11.73 -26.20
N GLY A 178 10.36 12.66 -27.14
CA GLY A 178 11.32 12.85 -28.23
C GLY A 178 11.36 11.68 -29.22
N PHE A 179 10.27 10.91 -29.33
CA PHE A 179 10.19 9.81 -30.30
C PHE A 179 9.91 10.33 -31.71
N ASP A 180 10.63 9.80 -32.70
CA ASP A 180 10.29 10.07 -34.10
C ASP A 180 8.90 9.48 -34.41
N HIS A 181 7.98 10.34 -34.82
CA HIS A 181 6.62 10.00 -35.20
C HIS A 181 6.56 9.02 -36.39
N THR A 182 7.66 8.87 -37.11
CA THR A 182 7.83 7.96 -38.25
C THR A 182 8.65 6.71 -37.92
N ALA A 183 9.01 6.48 -36.64
CA ALA A 183 9.69 5.27 -36.20
C ALA A 183 8.77 4.22 -35.53
N ILE A 184 7.53 4.60 -35.21
CA ILE A 184 6.58 3.73 -34.49
C ILE A 184 5.52 3.22 -35.47
N ALA A 185 5.38 1.90 -35.54
CA ALA A 185 4.32 1.25 -36.31
C ALA A 185 3.14 0.89 -35.41
N LEU A 186 1.96 0.78 -36.02
CA LEU A 186 0.78 0.25 -35.36
C LEU A 186 0.36 -1.07 -36.00
N SER A 187 0.33 -2.12 -35.19
CA SER A 187 -0.33 -3.38 -35.52
C SER A 187 -1.80 -3.32 -35.13
N VAL A 188 -2.64 -4.04 -35.88
CA VAL A 188 -4.07 -4.16 -35.61
C VAL A 188 -4.40 -5.61 -35.30
N GLY A 189 -4.85 -5.88 -34.07
CA GLY A 189 -5.36 -7.19 -33.66
C GLY A 189 -6.84 -7.33 -33.97
N VAL A 190 -7.23 -8.39 -34.66
CA VAL A 190 -8.62 -8.79 -34.92
C VAL A 190 -8.89 -10.07 -34.14
N GLN A 191 -9.68 -9.98 -33.08
CA GLN A 191 -9.96 -11.08 -32.16
C GLN A 191 -11.46 -11.38 -32.09
N GLU A 192 -11.83 -12.66 -32.01
CA GLU A 192 -13.23 -13.05 -31.77
C GLU A 192 -13.78 -12.45 -30.46
N MET A 193 -15.00 -11.92 -30.53
CA MET A 193 -15.69 -11.40 -29.35
C MET A 193 -16.22 -12.54 -28.47
N VAL A 194 -16.06 -12.34 -27.17
CA VAL A 194 -16.74 -13.12 -26.13
C VAL A 194 -18.08 -12.43 -25.82
N ARG A 195 -19.17 -13.19 -25.68
CA ARG A 195 -20.52 -12.63 -25.43
C ARG A 195 -20.73 -12.17 -23.99
N SER A 196 -19.81 -11.36 -23.46
CA SER A 196 -19.93 -10.78 -22.13
C SER A 196 -20.93 -9.63 -22.06
N ASP A 197 -21.43 -9.14 -23.20
CA ASP A 197 -22.56 -8.20 -23.28
C ASP A 197 -23.81 -8.71 -22.54
N VAL A 198 -24.00 -10.04 -22.55
CA VAL A 198 -25.05 -10.75 -21.80
C VAL A 198 -24.49 -11.56 -20.61
N GLY A 199 -23.22 -11.34 -20.27
CA GLY A 199 -22.51 -11.99 -19.18
C GLY A 199 -21.81 -10.97 -18.27
N ALA A 200 -20.55 -11.25 -17.95
CA ALA A 200 -19.72 -10.40 -17.09
C ALA A 200 -18.29 -10.31 -17.64
N SER A 201 -17.57 -9.28 -17.24
CA SER A 201 -16.16 -9.11 -17.60
C SER A 201 -15.47 -8.21 -16.57
N GLY A 202 -14.16 -8.08 -16.70
CA GLY A 202 -13.42 -7.18 -15.85
C GLY A 202 -11.92 -7.32 -16.00
N VAL A 203 -11.22 -6.91 -14.94
CA VAL A 203 -9.77 -6.89 -14.87
C VAL A 203 -9.28 -7.68 -13.67
N MET A 204 -8.07 -8.20 -13.77
CA MET A 204 -7.41 -8.98 -12.74
C MET A 204 -5.94 -8.61 -12.66
N PHE A 205 -5.44 -8.42 -11.43
CA PHE A 205 -4.04 -8.16 -11.13
C PHE A 205 -3.48 -9.28 -10.26
N THR A 206 -2.27 -9.74 -10.55
CA THR A 206 -1.59 -10.73 -9.68
C THR A 206 -0.84 -10.08 -8.52
N LEU A 207 -1.24 -8.88 -8.10
CA LEU A 207 -0.80 -8.24 -6.87
C LEU A 207 -1.89 -7.29 -6.38
N ASP A 208 -1.75 -6.82 -5.15
CA ASP A 208 -2.52 -5.67 -4.69
C ASP A 208 -1.96 -4.38 -5.32
N THR A 209 -2.77 -3.70 -6.12
CA THR A 209 -2.34 -2.54 -6.92
C THR A 209 -1.98 -1.30 -6.10
N GLU A 210 -2.30 -1.29 -4.80
CA GLU A 210 -2.09 -0.12 -3.93
C GLU A 210 -0.80 -0.22 -3.14
N SER A 211 -0.59 -1.36 -2.50
CA SER A 211 0.61 -1.66 -1.71
C SER A 211 1.74 -2.31 -2.51
N GLY A 212 1.44 -2.87 -3.69
CA GLY A 212 2.37 -3.73 -4.43
C GLY A 212 2.51 -5.15 -3.87
N PHE A 213 1.72 -5.52 -2.86
CA PHE A 213 1.83 -6.82 -2.21
C PHE A 213 1.51 -7.97 -3.17
N LYS A 214 2.48 -8.87 -3.36
CA LYS A 214 2.44 -9.94 -4.38
C LYS A 214 1.74 -11.22 -3.92
N GLY A 215 1.36 -11.34 -2.65
CA GLY A 215 0.76 -12.56 -2.09
C GLY A 215 -0.71 -12.79 -2.48
N VAL A 216 -1.33 -11.85 -3.19
CA VAL A 216 -2.75 -11.88 -3.55
C VAL A 216 -3.00 -11.70 -5.05
N VAL A 217 -4.16 -12.17 -5.50
CA VAL A 217 -4.76 -11.79 -6.78
C VAL A 217 -5.98 -10.90 -6.50
N LEU A 218 -6.03 -9.74 -7.16
CA LEU A 218 -7.16 -8.81 -7.12
C LEU A 218 -8.00 -8.97 -8.39
N ILE A 219 -9.29 -9.29 -8.26
CA ILE A 219 -10.22 -9.41 -9.38
C ILE A 219 -11.32 -8.37 -9.24
N ASN A 220 -11.51 -7.55 -10.27
CA ASN A 220 -12.64 -6.63 -10.39
C ASN A 220 -13.59 -7.13 -11.49
N ALA A 221 -14.89 -7.12 -11.22
CA ALA A 221 -15.90 -7.72 -12.09
C ALA A 221 -17.19 -6.88 -12.21
N ALA A 222 -17.71 -6.72 -13.43
CA ALA A 222 -19.01 -6.10 -13.67
C ALA A 222 -19.77 -6.79 -14.82
N TYR A 223 -21.06 -6.48 -14.97
CA TYR A 223 -21.85 -6.97 -16.10
C TYR A 223 -21.50 -6.25 -17.41
N GLY A 224 -21.65 -6.96 -18.54
CA GLY A 224 -21.43 -6.39 -19.87
C GLY A 224 -20.00 -6.54 -20.38
N LEU A 225 -19.66 -5.73 -21.39
CA LEU A 225 -18.32 -5.65 -21.97
C LEU A 225 -17.34 -4.92 -21.05
N GLY A 226 -16.08 -5.37 -21.03
CA GLY A 226 -15.08 -4.99 -20.00
C GLY A 226 -14.59 -3.55 -20.07
N GLU A 227 -14.88 -2.85 -21.18
CA GLU A 227 -14.45 -1.48 -21.42
C GLU A 227 -14.86 -0.51 -20.29
N TYR A 228 -16.02 -0.73 -19.66
CA TYR A 228 -16.46 0.12 -18.53
C TYR A 228 -15.67 -0.10 -17.25
N VAL A 229 -15.19 -1.32 -17.01
CA VAL A 229 -14.33 -1.61 -15.85
C VAL A 229 -12.94 -1.02 -16.08
N VAL A 230 -12.39 -1.21 -17.27
CA VAL A 230 -11.07 -0.66 -17.68
C VAL A 230 -11.07 0.87 -17.66
N LYS A 231 -12.15 1.51 -18.12
CA LYS A 231 -12.29 2.98 -18.09
C LYS A 231 -12.76 3.52 -16.73
N GLY A 232 -13.10 2.66 -15.77
CA GLY A 232 -13.64 3.06 -14.47
C GLY A 232 -15.02 3.74 -14.53
N GLN A 233 -15.81 3.48 -15.56
CA GLN A 233 -17.17 4.04 -15.71
C GLN A 233 -18.20 3.33 -14.82
N VAL A 234 -17.82 2.23 -14.19
CA VAL A 234 -18.64 1.44 -13.28
C VAL A 234 -17.84 1.14 -12.02
N ILE A 235 -18.51 1.05 -10.87
CA ILE A 235 -17.94 0.52 -9.62
C ILE A 235 -18.16 -0.99 -9.64
N PRO A 236 -17.10 -1.80 -9.87
CA PRO A 236 -17.22 -3.25 -10.02
C PRO A 236 -17.29 -3.97 -8.67
N ASP A 237 -17.73 -5.23 -8.69
CA ASP A 237 -17.44 -6.16 -7.60
C ASP A 237 -15.94 -6.36 -7.48
N GLN A 238 -15.46 -6.61 -6.27
CA GLN A 238 -14.05 -6.80 -5.99
C GLN A 238 -13.82 -8.06 -5.15
N PHE A 239 -12.77 -8.81 -5.49
CA PHE A 239 -12.37 -10.03 -4.82
C PHE A 239 -10.87 -10.05 -4.58
N TYR A 240 -10.46 -10.41 -3.35
CA TYR A 240 -9.06 -10.74 -3.03
C TYR A 240 -8.91 -12.24 -2.83
N ILE A 241 -7.89 -12.81 -3.46
CA ILE A 241 -7.59 -14.23 -3.41
C ILE A 241 -6.16 -14.43 -2.93
N PHE A 242 -5.96 -15.18 -1.85
CA PHE A 242 -4.63 -15.50 -1.33
C PHE A 242 -3.96 -16.60 -2.16
N LYS A 243 -2.79 -16.30 -2.76
CA LYS A 243 -2.13 -17.16 -3.74
C LYS A 243 -1.62 -18.47 -3.15
N GLU A 244 -1.00 -18.44 -1.98
CA GLU A 244 -0.43 -19.63 -1.37
C GLU A 244 -1.52 -20.63 -0.97
N GLY A 245 -2.61 -20.14 -0.37
CA GLY A 245 -3.78 -20.96 -0.10
C GLY A 245 -4.37 -21.58 -1.39
N LEU A 246 -4.50 -20.78 -2.45
CA LEU A 246 -4.96 -21.25 -3.76
C LEU A 246 -4.06 -22.36 -4.34
N LYS A 247 -2.73 -22.19 -4.24
CA LYS A 247 -1.73 -23.19 -4.67
C LYS A 247 -1.86 -24.49 -3.89
N ASN A 248 -2.19 -24.40 -2.61
CA ASN A 248 -2.40 -25.54 -1.71
C ASN A 248 -3.81 -26.13 -1.79
N GLY A 249 -4.65 -25.69 -2.73
CA GLY A 249 -5.99 -26.25 -2.97
C GLY A 249 -7.11 -25.70 -2.08
N TYR A 250 -6.83 -24.67 -1.27
CA TYR A 250 -7.82 -24.02 -0.42
C TYR A 250 -8.72 -23.06 -1.22
N LYS A 251 -9.92 -22.79 -0.68
CA LYS A 251 -10.90 -21.86 -1.28
C LYS A 251 -10.63 -20.43 -0.83
N SER A 252 -9.43 -19.93 -1.14
CA SER A 252 -8.84 -18.75 -0.48
C SER A 252 -9.34 -17.39 -1.01
N ILE A 253 -10.64 -17.22 -1.22
CA ILE A 253 -11.25 -15.88 -1.42
C ILE A 253 -11.36 -15.23 -0.05
N ILE A 254 -10.42 -14.34 0.27
CA ILE A 254 -10.29 -13.74 1.60
C ILE A 254 -11.17 -12.49 1.77
N SER A 255 -11.56 -11.85 0.65
CA SER A 255 -12.48 -10.70 0.65
C SER A 255 -13.41 -10.73 -0.55
N LYS A 256 -14.65 -10.27 -0.31
CA LYS A 256 -15.65 -10.00 -1.35
C LYS A 256 -16.33 -8.67 -1.06
N ARG A 257 -16.29 -7.75 -2.02
CA ARG A 257 -16.97 -6.45 -1.93
C ARG A 257 -17.88 -6.26 -3.13
N LEU A 258 -19.12 -5.87 -2.84
CA LEU A 258 -20.15 -5.69 -3.84
C LEU A 258 -20.05 -4.29 -4.45
N GLY A 259 -19.90 -4.21 -5.77
CA GLY A 259 -19.92 -2.93 -6.49
C GLY A 259 -21.34 -2.45 -6.79
N SER A 260 -21.54 -1.15 -6.99
CA SER A 260 -22.87 -0.61 -7.35
C SER A 260 -23.36 -1.11 -8.71
N LYS A 261 -22.43 -1.35 -9.65
CA LYS A 261 -22.70 -1.93 -10.98
C LYS A 261 -23.88 -1.28 -11.70
N GLU A 262 -24.03 0.05 -11.62
CA GLU A 262 -25.25 0.75 -12.09
C GLU A 262 -25.48 0.66 -13.60
N VAL A 263 -24.39 0.56 -14.37
CA VAL A 263 -24.41 0.56 -15.84
C VAL A 263 -23.56 -0.56 -16.40
N LYS A 264 -23.93 -1.04 -17.59
CA LYS A 264 -23.18 -2.04 -18.37
C LYS A 264 -23.11 -1.64 -19.84
N LEU A 265 -22.06 -2.04 -20.52
CA LEU A 265 -21.91 -1.88 -21.97
C LEU A 265 -22.38 -3.15 -22.68
N VAL A 266 -23.30 -3.01 -23.64
CA VAL A 266 -23.88 -4.12 -24.40
C VAL A 266 -23.78 -3.88 -25.90
N TYR A 267 -24.12 -4.87 -26.71
CA TYR A 267 -24.14 -4.73 -28.16
C TYR A 267 -25.18 -3.68 -28.62
N GLY A 268 -24.77 -2.83 -29.55
CA GLY A 268 -25.65 -1.90 -30.23
C GLY A 268 -26.56 -2.61 -31.24
N SER A 269 -27.68 -1.97 -31.57
CA SER A 269 -28.47 -2.36 -32.75
C SER A 269 -27.78 -1.81 -34.01
N PRO A 270 -27.90 -2.45 -35.18
CA PRO A 270 -27.44 -1.87 -36.44
C PRO A 270 -28.09 -0.50 -36.65
N ALA A 271 -27.30 0.53 -36.96
CA ALA A 271 -27.79 1.90 -37.08
C ALA A 271 -28.99 2.01 -38.07
N PRO A 272 -30.10 2.68 -37.71
CA PRO A 272 -31.14 3.04 -38.67
C PRO A 272 -30.58 4.03 -39.70
N LEU A 273 -31.10 3.94 -40.94
CA LEU A 273 -30.88 4.96 -41.97
C LEU A 273 -31.26 6.34 -41.40
N THR A 274 -30.28 7.20 -41.16
CA THR A 274 -30.55 8.63 -41.12
C THR A 274 -30.92 9.04 -42.54
N LYS A 275 -32.23 9.05 -42.84
CA LYS A 275 -32.73 9.90 -43.93
C LYS A 275 -32.21 11.30 -43.62
N GLY A 276 -31.49 11.89 -44.57
CA GLY A 276 -30.83 13.19 -44.40
C GLY A 276 -31.75 14.17 -43.67
N GLY A 277 -31.35 14.54 -42.45
CA GLY A 277 -32.00 15.60 -41.72
C GLY A 277 -31.79 16.89 -42.48
N ARG A 278 -32.84 17.35 -43.18
CA ARG A 278 -33.00 18.77 -43.47
C ARG A 278 -32.93 19.50 -42.13
N ARG A 279 -31.88 20.28 -41.91
CA ARG A 279 -31.91 21.33 -40.89
C ARG A 279 -33.08 22.24 -41.21
N GLY A 280 -33.96 22.44 -40.24
CA GLY A 280 -34.91 23.55 -40.28
C GLY A 280 -34.13 24.86 -40.35
N LEU A 281 -34.26 25.55 -41.47
CA LEU A 281 -34.19 27.00 -41.57
C LEU A 281 -35.52 27.46 -42.18
N PRO A 282 -36.03 28.65 -41.81
CA PRO A 282 -37.41 29.02 -42.05
C PRO A 282 -37.72 29.28 -43.52
N SER A 283 -39.01 29.17 -43.84
CA SER A 283 -39.63 29.34 -45.14
C SER A 283 -39.29 30.64 -45.88
N SER A 284 -38.84 30.53 -47.13
CA SER A 284 -39.36 31.30 -48.27
C SER A 284 -38.78 30.82 -49.61
N ALA A 285 -39.65 30.85 -50.63
CA ALA A 285 -39.42 30.83 -52.09
C ALA A 285 -39.14 29.51 -52.86
N MET A 286 -39.94 29.36 -53.93
CA MET A 286 -39.87 28.48 -55.12
C MET A 286 -38.52 28.66 -55.88
N ASP A 287 -38.00 27.79 -56.76
CA ASP A 287 -38.64 27.20 -57.94
C ASP A 287 -37.70 26.18 -58.68
N ILE A 288 -38.31 25.28 -59.46
CA ILE A 288 -37.94 24.56 -60.72
C ILE A 288 -36.53 23.90 -61.00
N SER A 289 -36.62 22.61 -61.31
CA SER A 289 -35.89 21.74 -62.29
C SER A 289 -34.35 21.73 -62.43
N SER A 290 -33.77 20.51 -62.33
CA SER A 290 -33.00 19.89 -63.43
C SER A 290 -32.55 18.45 -63.08
N ARG A 291 -32.78 17.54 -64.03
CA ARG A 291 -32.31 16.14 -64.02
C ARG A 291 -30.80 16.09 -64.27
N ARG A 292 -30.05 15.28 -63.50
CA ARG A 292 -28.88 14.54 -64.02
C ARG A 292 -28.79 13.15 -63.37
N GLN A 293 -28.69 12.17 -64.24
CA GLN A 293 -28.49 10.74 -63.95
C GLN A 293 -27.08 10.48 -63.45
N THR A 294 -26.94 9.58 -62.47
CA THR A 294 -25.70 8.86 -62.14
C THR A 294 -26.04 7.37 -61.86
N PRO A 295 -25.09 6.45 -62.12
CA PRO A 295 -25.37 5.05 -62.48
C PRO A 295 -25.65 4.11 -61.28
N PRO A 296 -26.14 2.87 -61.51
CA PRO A 296 -26.82 2.07 -60.49
C PRO A 296 -25.88 1.29 -59.56
N ASN A 297 -26.24 1.30 -58.27
CA ASN A 297 -26.14 0.25 -57.26
C ASN A 297 -24.94 -0.72 -57.28
N LEU A 298 -24.02 -0.54 -56.32
CA LEU A 298 -23.38 -1.64 -55.61
C LEU A 298 -24.14 -1.90 -54.29
N PRO A 299 -24.44 -3.15 -53.91
CA PRO A 299 -25.09 -3.44 -52.63
C PRO A 299 -24.09 -3.23 -51.49
N LEU A 300 -24.22 -2.11 -50.77
CA LEU A 300 -23.55 -1.90 -49.48
C LEU A 300 -24.23 -2.78 -48.43
N GLU A 301 -23.69 -3.98 -48.19
CA GLU A 301 -24.10 -4.80 -47.05
C GLU A 301 -23.80 -4.05 -45.74
N ARG A 302 -24.87 -3.84 -44.95
CA ARG A 302 -24.85 -3.18 -43.64
C ARG A 302 -24.11 -4.04 -42.62
N GLY A 303 -22.92 -3.63 -42.20
CA GLY A 303 -22.19 -4.23 -41.08
C GLY A 303 -21.70 -3.18 -40.10
N GLY A 304 -22.35 -3.04 -38.94
CA GLY A 304 -21.89 -2.14 -37.88
C GLY A 304 -22.70 -2.35 -36.61
N GLY A 305 -22.29 -3.33 -35.79
CA GLY A 305 -23.01 -3.74 -34.59
C GLY A 305 -22.81 -2.80 -33.40
N GLY A 306 -21.68 -2.10 -33.29
CA GLY A 306 -21.42 -1.09 -32.25
C GLY A 306 -21.72 -1.53 -30.81
N THR A 307 -21.69 -0.57 -29.89
CA THR A 307 -22.02 -0.79 -28.47
C THR A 307 -22.98 0.29 -27.98
N LYS A 308 -23.75 -0.03 -26.94
CA LYS A 308 -24.65 0.92 -26.27
C LYS A 308 -24.59 0.73 -24.76
N GLN A 309 -24.80 1.81 -24.02
CA GLN A 309 -24.95 1.79 -22.57
C GLN A 309 -26.34 1.29 -22.18
N GLU A 310 -26.43 0.46 -21.16
CA GLU A 310 -27.68 0.03 -20.53
C GLU A 310 -27.58 0.13 -19.01
N LYS A 311 -28.69 0.43 -18.33
CA LYS A 311 -28.76 0.36 -16.86
C LYS A 311 -28.87 -1.09 -16.43
N VAL A 312 -28.12 -1.48 -15.40
CA VAL A 312 -28.26 -2.80 -14.78
C VAL A 312 -29.52 -2.82 -13.92
N LYS A 313 -30.29 -3.91 -13.95
CA LYS A 313 -31.48 -4.06 -13.11
C LYS A 313 -31.09 -3.98 -11.63
N MET A 314 -31.91 -3.32 -10.81
CA MET A 314 -31.62 -3.16 -9.37
C MET A 314 -31.40 -4.48 -8.63
N ALA A 315 -32.09 -5.56 -9.04
CA ALA A 315 -31.91 -6.89 -8.46
C ALA A 315 -30.51 -7.49 -8.74
N ASP A 316 -29.90 -7.15 -9.87
CA ASP A 316 -28.59 -7.67 -10.28
C ASP A 316 -27.45 -6.84 -9.71
N GLN A 317 -27.67 -5.54 -9.48
CA GLN A 317 -26.73 -4.66 -8.75
C GLN A 317 -26.43 -5.20 -7.35
N LYS A 318 -27.44 -5.78 -6.70
CA LYS A 318 -27.35 -6.36 -5.35
C LYS A 318 -26.71 -7.77 -5.30
N LYS A 319 -26.18 -8.28 -6.42
CA LYS A 319 -25.57 -9.61 -6.52
C LYS A 319 -24.15 -9.52 -7.07
N TYR A 320 -23.30 -10.45 -6.66
CA TYR A 320 -22.00 -10.66 -7.29
C TYR A 320 -22.18 -11.19 -8.71
N CYS A 321 -21.48 -10.61 -9.69
CA CYS A 321 -21.55 -11.05 -11.08
C CYS A 321 -20.77 -12.34 -11.38
N LEU A 322 -19.93 -12.79 -10.44
CA LEU A 322 -19.18 -14.04 -10.50
C LEU A 322 -19.54 -14.96 -9.33
N THR A 323 -19.50 -16.27 -9.58
CA THR A 323 -19.53 -17.29 -8.52
C THR A 323 -18.15 -17.46 -7.87
N ASN A 324 -18.09 -18.09 -6.69
CA ASN A 324 -16.80 -18.34 -6.02
C ASN A 324 -15.88 -19.23 -6.88
N ASP A 325 -16.41 -20.24 -7.55
CA ASP A 325 -15.60 -21.14 -8.39
C ASP A 325 -15.04 -20.41 -9.62
N GLU A 326 -15.80 -19.48 -10.19
CA GLU A 326 -15.34 -18.62 -11.29
C GLU A 326 -14.22 -17.69 -10.84
N VAL A 327 -14.35 -17.08 -9.65
CA VAL A 327 -13.29 -16.24 -9.05
C VAL A 327 -12.01 -17.03 -8.82
N LEU A 328 -12.11 -18.24 -8.23
CA LEU A 328 -10.96 -19.11 -8.01
C LEU A 328 -10.33 -19.58 -9.33
N GLN A 329 -11.13 -19.87 -10.35
CA GLN A 329 -10.63 -20.28 -11.66
C GLN A 329 -9.87 -19.16 -12.36
N LEU A 330 -10.39 -17.93 -12.33
CA LEU A 330 -9.68 -16.75 -12.84
C LEU A 330 -8.37 -16.54 -12.09
N ALA A 331 -8.37 -16.62 -10.76
CA ALA A 331 -7.16 -16.47 -9.97
C ALA A 331 -6.10 -17.54 -10.30
N LYS A 332 -6.51 -18.79 -10.54
CA LYS A 332 -5.60 -19.86 -11.00
C LYS A 332 -4.96 -19.53 -12.34
N TRP A 333 -5.74 -19.03 -13.30
CA TRP A 333 -5.20 -18.58 -14.58
C TRP A 333 -4.26 -17.40 -14.42
N GLY A 334 -4.59 -16.44 -13.55
CA GLY A 334 -3.70 -15.31 -13.23
C GLY A 334 -2.33 -15.78 -12.73
N VAL A 335 -2.30 -16.71 -11.77
CA VAL A 335 -1.05 -17.30 -11.25
C VAL A 335 -0.30 -18.09 -12.34
N ILE A 336 -0.99 -18.82 -13.21
CA ILE A 336 -0.35 -19.53 -14.34
C ILE A 336 0.31 -18.54 -15.31
N ILE A 337 -0.36 -17.42 -15.62
CA ILE A 337 0.15 -16.38 -16.53
C ILE A 337 1.34 -15.67 -15.87
N GLU A 338 1.22 -15.25 -14.61
CA GLU A 338 2.33 -14.63 -13.86
C GLU A 338 3.56 -15.56 -13.80
N ASN A 339 3.39 -16.84 -13.51
CA ASN A 339 4.49 -17.80 -13.49
C ASN A 339 5.13 -17.99 -14.88
N HIS A 340 4.37 -17.83 -15.96
CA HIS A 340 4.88 -17.92 -17.33
C HIS A 340 5.75 -16.71 -17.69
N TYR A 341 5.34 -15.51 -17.29
CA TYR A 341 6.06 -14.27 -17.58
C TYR A 341 7.14 -13.91 -16.54
N GLY A 342 7.06 -14.47 -15.32
CA GLY A 342 8.04 -14.29 -14.25
C GLY A 342 7.90 -12.97 -13.47
N HIS A 343 6.84 -12.21 -13.71
CA HIS A 343 6.57 -10.94 -13.03
C HIS A 343 5.06 -10.69 -12.89
N PRO A 344 4.63 -9.75 -12.02
CA PRO A 344 3.22 -9.44 -11.86
C PRO A 344 2.53 -8.99 -13.16
N MET A 345 1.25 -9.33 -13.29
CA MET A 345 0.47 -9.18 -14.51
C MET A 345 -0.82 -8.39 -14.29
N ASP A 346 -1.19 -7.58 -15.27
CA ASP A 346 -2.50 -6.93 -15.47
C ASP A 346 -3.22 -7.64 -16.63
N MET A 347 -4.42 -8.17 -16.38
CA MET A 347 -5.16 -9.00 -17.31
C MET A 347 -6.61 -8.56 -17.44
N GLU A 348 -7.13 -8.61 -18.66
CA GLU A 348 -8.55 -8.46 -18.95
C GLU A 348 -9.17 -9.84 -19.16
N TRP A 349 -10.38 -10.06 -18.62
CA TRP A 349 -11.10 -11.32 -18.74
C TRP A 349 -12.58 -11.09 -19.08
N ALA A 350 -13.21 -12.11 -19.66
CA ALA A 350 -14.62 -12.09 -20.05
C ALA A 350 -15.31 -13.44 -19.78
N LYS A 351 -16.52 -13.38 -19.22
CA LYS A 351 -17.46 -14.50 -19.10
C LYS A 351 -18.50 -14.40 -20.21
N ASP A 352 -18.51 -15.41 -21.07
CA ASP A 352 -19.51 -15.54 -22.12
C ASP A 352 -20.88 -15.84 -21.53
N GLY A 353 -21.87 -14.96 -21.73
CA GLY A 353 -23.20 -15.13 -21.16
C GLY A 353 -24.07 -16.19 -21.86
N VAL A 354 -23.64 -16.70 -23.01
CA VAL A 354 -24.36 -17.75 -23.75
C VAL A 354 -23.85 -19.14 -23.36
N SER A 355 -22.52 -19.32 -23.33
CA SER A 355 -21.90 -20.60 -23.01
C SER A 355 -21.53 -20.76 -21.53
N GLY A 356 -21.49 -19.67 -20.76
CA GLY A 356 -21.03 -19.65 -19.37
C GLY A 356 -19.51 -19.76 -19.19
N LYS A 357 -18.74 -19.87 -20.28
CA LYS A 357 -17.29 -20.07 -20.23
C LYS A 357 -16.53 -18.76 -19.97
N LEU A 358 -15.43 -18.86 -19.23
CA LEU A 358 -14.50 -17.76 -18.97
C LEU A 358 -13.36 -17.73 -20.00
N PHE A 359 -12.85 -16.53 -20.29
CA PHE A 359 -11.77 -16.28 -21.25
C PHE A 359 -10.83 -15.18 -20.75
N ILE A 360 -9.54 -15.30 -21.03
CA ILE A 360 -8.59 -14.20 -20.93
C ILE A 360 -8.54 -13.49 -22.28
N VAL A 361 -8.81 -12.19 -22.28
CA VAL A 361 -8.93 -11.39 -23.52
C VAL A 361 -7.75 -10.45 -23.75
N GLN A 362 -6.94 -10.19 -22.73
CA GLN A 362 -5.67 -9.44 -22.82
C GLN A 362 -4.81 -9.71 -21.58
N ALA A 363 -3.49 -9.62 -21.70
CA ALA A 363 -2.56 -9.63 -20.57
C ALA A 363 -1.32 -8.78 -20.88
N ARG A 364 -0.79 -8.10 -19.86
CA ARG A 364 0.45 -7.34 -19.93
C ARG A 364 1.13 -7.28 -18.56
N SER A 365 2.38 -6.87 -18.51
CA SER A 365 3.09 -6.64 -17.24
C SER A 365 2.40 -5.54 -16.43
N GLU A 366 2.35 -5.70 -15.11
CA GLU A 366 2.00 -4.61 -14.20
C GLU A 366 3.21 -3.66 -14.09
N THR A 367 3.00 -2.35 -14.31
CA THR A 367 4.09 -1.38 -14.49
C THR A 367 4.14 -0.28 -13.44
N VAL A 368 3.13 -0.15 -12.58
CA VAL A 368 3.04 0.95 -11.62
C VAL A 368 3.87 0.62 -10.39
N GLN A 369 3.59 -0.51 -9.74
CA GLN A 369 4.30 -0.91 -8.52
C GLN A 369 5.70 -1.46 -8.85
N SER A 370 5.89 -2.02 -10.05
CA SER A 370 7.21 -2.49 -10.50
C SER A 370 8.24 -1.37 -10.66
N ARG A 371 7.81 -0.10 -10.77
CA ARG A 371 8.67 1.08 -10.98
C ARG A 371 8.94 1.88 -9.70
N VAL A 372 8.20 1.63 -8.62
CA VAL A 372 8.40 2.32 -7.34
C VAL A 372 9.77 1.90 -6.78
N LYS A 373 10.66 2.86 -6.55
CA LYS A 373 11.97 2.62 -5.94
C LYS A 373 11.75 2.10 -4.51
N VAL A 374 12.05 0.82 -4.30
CA VAL A 374 11.86 0.03 -3.06
C VAL A 374 12.62 0.59 -1.85
N ASN A 375 13.49 1.59 -2.05
CA ASN A 375 14.44 2.03 -1.02
C ASN A 375 13.87 3.02 0.00
N VAL A 376 12.65 3.56 -0.19
CA VAL A 376 12.05 4.53 0.76
C VAL A 376 10.57 4.23 0.96
N ILE A 377 10.16 4.01 2.21
CA ILE A 377 8.76 3.88 2.62
C ILE A 377 8.28 5.24 3.13
N GLU A 378 7.17 5.76 2.59
CA GLU A 378 6.54 7.00 3.06
C GLU A 378 5.23 6.67 3.76
N GLN A 379 5.10 7.01 5.05
CA GLN A 379 3.86 6.87 5.81
C GLN A 379 3.29 8.25 6.12
N TYR A 380 2.05 8.49 5.68
CA TYR A 380 1.33 9.73 5.93
C TYR A 380 0.42 9.55 7.13
N GLN A 381 0.44 10.47 8.09
CA GLN A 381 -0.44 10.43 9.26
C GLN A 381 -1.10 11.79 9.49
N LEU A 382 -2.44 11.81 9.48
CA LEU A 382 -3.21 13.00 9.80
C LEU A 382 -3.20 13.24 11.32
N LYS A 383 -2.85 14.46 11.75
CA LYS A 383 -2.76 14.78 13.19
C LYS A 383 -4.11 15.09 13.84
N GLN A 384 -5.06 15.56 13.04
CA GLN A 384 -6.41 15.87 13.51
C GLN A 384 -7.43 15.58 12.41
N LYS A 385 -8.60 15.08 12.79
CA LYS A 385 -9.71 14.88 11.84
C LYS A 385 -10.58 16.13 11.78
N GLY A 386 -10.91 16.57 10.56
CA GLY A 386 -11.81 17.69 10.32
C GLY A 386 -13.24 17.25 10.03
N LYS A 387 -14.10 18.20 9.64
CA LYS A 387 -15.43 17.88 9.11
C LYS A 387 -15.31 17.16 7.77
N VAL A 388 -15.83 15.94 7.68
CA VAL A 388 -15.90 15.18 6.43
C VAL A 388 -16.89 15.83 5.48
N LEU A 389 -16.44 16.19 4.28
CA LEU A 389 -17.28 16.69 3.19
C LEU A 389 -17.75 15.54 2.30
N LEU A 390 -16.83 14.66 1.92
CA LEU A 390 -17.08 13.55 1.00
C LEU A 390 -16.29 12.32 1.42
N THR A 391 -16.77 11.15 1.02
CA THR A 391 -16.03 9.89 1.06
C THR A 391 -16.06 9.23 -0.31
N GLY A 392 -15.04 8.45 -0.61
CA GLY A 392 -14.95 7.65 -1.83
C GLY A 392 -13.95 6.52 -1.66
N SER A 393 -13.62 5.82 -2.74
CA SER A 393 -12.55 4.82 -2.73
C SER A 393 -11.20 5.52 -2.75
N SER A 394 -10.35 5.19 -1.78
CA SER A 394 -8.97 5.66 -1.71
C SER A 394 -8.14 5.08 -2.87
N VAL A 395 -7.15 5.84 -3.35
CA VAL A 395 -6.13 5.40 -4.31
C VAL A 395 -4.76 5.82 -3.76
N GLY A 396 -4.01 4.83 -3.28
CA GLY A 396 -2.74 5.04 -2.59
C GLY A 396 -2.95 5.39 -1.11
N GLN A 397 -1.87 5.79 -0.43
CA GLN A 397 -1.87 6.03 1.02
C GLN A 397 -1.40 7.43 1.42
N LYS A 398 -1.36 8.37 0.47
CA LYS A 398 -0.84 9.72 0.70
C LYS A 398 -1.92 10.70 1.14
N ILE A 399 -1.50 11.83 1.68
CA ILE A 399 -2.39 12.96 1.99
C ILE A 399 -1.96 14.14 1.11
N GLY A 400 -2.94 14.81 0.53
CA GLY A 400 -2.74 16.03 -0.26
C GLY A 400 -3.73 17.09 0.19
N GLN A 401 -3.32 18.35 0.11
CA GLN A 401 -4.15 19.47 0.55
C GLN A 401 -4.00 20.67 -0.37
N GLY A 402 -5.02 21.53 -0.42
CA GLY A 402 -5.00 22.74 -1.23
C GLY A 402 -6.38 23.31 -1.44
N ARG A 403 -6.46 24.35 -2.28
CA ARG A 403 -7.75 24.91 -2.71
C ARG A 403 -8.41 23.97 -3.72
N ALA A 404 -9.66 23.60 -3.46
CA ALA A 404 -10.47 22.83 -4.38
C ALA A 404 -10.72 23.61 -5.66
N ARG A 405 -10.46 22.98 -6.81
CA ARG A 405 -10.75 23.55 -8.13
C ARG A 405 -11.69 22.61 -8.87
N VAL A 406 -12.96 23.03 -8.98
CA VAL A 406 -13.98 22.26 -9.69
C VAL A 406 -13.86 22.51 -11.19
N ILE A 407 -13.47 21.49 -11.94
CA ILE A 407 -13.33 21.55 -13.41
C ILE A 407 -14.32 20.56 -14.03
N ASN A 408 -15.20 21.05 -14.90
CA ASN A 408 -16.24 20.23 -15.54
C ASN A 408 -15.80 19.65 -16.88
N SER A 409 -14.81 20.27 -17.54
CA SER A 409 -14.31 19.80 -18.83
C SER A 409 -12.85 20.20 -19.05
N PRO A 410 -12.11 19.49 -19.91
CA PRO A 410 -10.73 19.83 -20.23
C PRO A 410 -10.50 21.25 -20.76
N LYS A 411 -11.52 21.86 -21.37
CA LYS A 411 -11.43 23.24 -21.87
C LYS A 411 -11.16 24.27 -20.77
N GLN A 412 -11.45 23.93 -19.52
CA GLN A 412 -11.27 24.79 -18.35
C GLN A 412 -9.91 24.61 -17.67
N MET A 413 -9.00 23.77 -18.20
CA MET A 413 -7.69 23.49 -17.60
C MET A 413 -6.83 24.71 -17.33
N LYS A 414 -6.95 25.77 -18.15
CA LYS A 414 -6.22 27.03 -17.95
C LYS A 414 -6.52 27.73 -16.62
N GLN A 415 -7.61 27.33 -15.95
CA GLN A 415 -8.02 27.89 -14.65
C GLN A 415 -7.34 27.18 -13.46
N PHE A 416 -6.74 26.01 -13.69
CA PHE A 416 -6.11 25.20 -12.66
C PHE A 416 -4.72 25.73 -12.32
N LYS A 417 -4.40 25.86 -11.03
CA LYS A 417 -3.08 26.28 -10.56
C LYS A 417 -2.33 25.11 -9.90
N PRO A 418 -0.98 25.06 -10.01
CA PRO A 418 -0.20 24.07 -9.28
C PRO A 418 -0.48 24.08 -7.78
N GLY A 419 -0.58 22.90 -7.17
CA GLY A 419 -0.89 22.73 -5.74
C GLY A 419 -2.38 22.79 -5.38
N GLU A 420 -3.29 22.98 -6.35
CA GLU A 420 -4.73 22.89 -6.12
C GLU A 420 -5.21 21.42 -6.06
N VAL A 421 -6.37 21.21 -5.43
CA VAL A 421 -7.06 19.91 -5.40
C VAL A 421 -8.05 19.85 -6.56
N LEU A 422 -7.83 18.93 -7.49
CA LEU A 422 -8.70 18.76 -8.65
C LEU A 422 -10.01 18.06 -8.28
N ILE A 423 -11.15 18.70 -8.53
CA ILE A 423 -12.47 18.09 -8.37
C ILE A 423 -13.16 17.99 -9.72
N THR A 424 -13.50 16.79 -10.15
CA THR A 424 -14.20 16.58 -11.42
C THR A 424 -15.13 15.37 -11.40
N ARG A 425 -15.87 15.15 -12.49
CA ARG A 425 -16.77 14.01 -12.63
C ARG A 425 -16.01 12.71 -12.86
N ILE A 426 -15.14 12.71 -13.86
CA ILE A 426 -14.30 11.59 -14.29
C ILE A 426 -13.09 12.21 -14.98
N THR A 427 -11.93 11.58 -14.89
CA THR A 427 -10.80 11.97 -15.72
C THR A 427 -10.69 11.02 -16.90
N ASP A 428 -10.31 11.61 -18.02
CA ASP A 428 -9.76 10.93 -19.16
C ASP A 428 -8.34 11.46 -19.35
N PRO A 429 -7.60 10.95 -20.34
CA PRO A 429 -6.21 11.33 -20.45
C PRO A 429 -5.89 12.75 -20.88
N ASP A 430 -6.86 13.49 -21.41
CA ASP A 430 -6.64 14.91 -21.66
C ASP A 430 -6.31 15.63 -20.34
N TRP A 431 -6.71 15.07 -19.19
CA TRP A 431 -6.50 15.58 -17.83
C TRP A 431 -5.10 15.40 -17.27
N GLU A 432 -4.23 14.59 -17.89
CA GLU A 432 -2.88 14.32 -17.39
C GLU A 432 -2.06 15.57 -17.05
N PRO A 433 -2.05 16.66 -17.86
CA PRO A 433 -1.26 17.85 -17.55
C PRO A 433 -1.65 18.50 -16.22
N ILE A 434 -2.96 18.57 -15.92
CA ILE A 434 -3.43 19.16 -14.66
C ILE A 434 -3.30 18.17 -13.50
N MET A 435 -3.44 16.86 -13.75
CA MET A 435 -3.21 15.84 -12.73
C MET A 435 -1.78 15.85 -12.19
N ARG A 436 -0.77 16.12 -13.06
CA ARG A 436 0.64 16.29 -12.66
C ARG A 436 0.88 17.50 -11.75
N MET A 437 0.04 18.53 -11.87
CA MET A 437 0.15 19.76 -11.08
C MET A 437 -0.70 19.75 -9.82
N ALA A 438 -1.63 18.80 -9.69
CA ALA A 438 -2.58 18.73 -8.61
C ALA A 438 -1.92 18.21 -7.32
N SER A 439 -2.27 18.79 -6.18
CA SER A 439 -1.86 18.25 -4.86
C SER A 439 -2.69 17.03 -4.46
N ALA A 440 -3.93 16.93 -4.94
CA ALA A 440 -4.80 15.77 -4.82
C ALA A 440 -5.89 15.76 -5.91
N ILE A 441 -6.50 14.60 -6.17
CA ILE A 441 -7.52 14.43 -7.22
C ILE A 441 -8.76 13.75 -6.64
N VAL A 442 -9.94 14.35 -6.83
CA VAL A 442 -11.23 13.80 -6.39
C VAL A 442 -12.17 13.67 -7.59
N THR A 443 -12.68 12.47 -7.82
CA THR A 443 -13.61 12.18 -8.93
C THR A 443 -14.94 11.60 -8.44
N GLU A 444 -16.04 12.04 -9.05
CA GLU A 444 -17.38 11.52 -8.73
C GLU A 444 -17.61 10.10 -9.20
N GLN A 445 -16.96 9.71 -10.29
CA GLN A 445 -17.05 8.41 -10.95
C GLN A 445 -15.65 7.84 -11.13
N GLY A 446 -15.52 6.53 -10.95
CA GLY A 446 -14.24 5.85 -10.98
C GLY A 446 -14.18 4.74 -9.94
N GLY A 447 -13.61 3.60 -10.31
CA GLY A 447 -13.11 2.61 -9.35
C GLY A 447 -11.58 2.69 -9.23
N LYS A 448 -10.99 1.83 -8.40
CA LYS A 448 -9.53 1.68 -8.24
C LYS A 448 -8.77 1.34 -9.53
N THR A 449 -9.48 0.99 -10.60
CA THR A 449 -8.94 0.69 -11.94
C THR A 449 -9.24 1.78 -12.96
N SER A 450 -9.85 2.89 -12.53
CA SER A 450 -10.16 4.02 -13.40
C SER A 450 -8.90 4.73 -13.88
N HIS A 451 -9.04 5.51 -14.95
CA HIS A 451 -7.99 6.37 -15.46
C HIS A 451 -7.41 7.28 -14.36
N ALA A 452 -8.27 7.92 -13.56
CA ALA A 452 -7.87 8.72 -12.41
C ALA A 452 -6.96 7.92 -11.46
N ALA A 453 -7.41 6.73 -11.07
CA ALA A 453 -6.68 5.89 -10.14
C ALA A 453 -5.31 5.44 -10.68
N ILE A 454 -5.25 4.98 -11.93
CA ILE A 454 -4.01 4.50 -12.55
C ILE A 454 -2.97 5.62 -12.64
N VAL A 455 -3.35 6.76 -13.23
CA VAL A 455 -2.42 7.89 -13.43
C VAL A 455 -2.02 8.50 -12.09
N SER A 456 -2.93 8.62 -11.12
CA SER A 456 -2.60 9.11 -9.78
C SER A 456 -1.56 8.25 -9.07
N ARG A 457 -1.60 6.91 -9.23
CA ARG A 457 -0.56 6.03 -8.69
C ARG A 457 0.79 6.25 -9.38
N GLU A 458 0.80 6.36 -10.71
CA GLU A 458 2.04 6.63 -11.47
C GLU A 458 2.68 7.97 -11.08
N LEU A 459 1.87 8.98 -10.79
CA LEU A 459 2.32 10.31 -10.38
C LEU A 459 2.63 10.42 -8.88
N GLY A 460 2.17 9.47 -8.06
CA GLY A 460 2.23 9.56 -6.61
C GLY A 460 1.34 10.66 -6.03
N THR A 461 0.27 11.04 -6.73
CA THR A 461 -0.70 12.06 -6.28
C THR A 461 -1.86 11.38 -5.55
N PRO A 462 -2.23 11.78 -4.32
CA PRO A 462 -3.36 11.19 -3.60
C PRO A 462 -4.67 11.38 -4.37
N CYS A 463 -5.46 10.31 -4.48
CA CYS A 463 -6.68 10.34 -5.26
C CYS A 463 -7.84 9.61 -4.60
N ILE A 464 -9.02 10.21 -4.66
CA ILE A 464 -10.29 9.59 -4.25
C ILE A 464 -11.18 9.46 -5.48
N VAL A 465 -11.66 8.25 -5.74
CA VAL A 465 -12.54 7.93 -6.86
C VAL A 465 -13.90 7.45 -6.38
N GLY A 466 -14.95 7.73 -7.15
CA GLY A 466 -16.32 7.36 -6.76
C GLY A 466 -16.89 8.20 -5.61
N ALA A 467 -16.37 9.41 -5.38
CA ALA A 467 -16.89 10.36 -4.40
C ALA A 467 -18.18 11.01 -4.91
N ALA A 468 -19.32 10.33 -4.71
CA ALA A 468 -20.60 10.74 -5.26
C ALA A 468 -20.93 12.22 -4.92
N LYS A 469 -21.36 12.98 -5.94
CA LYS A 469 -21.73 14.41 -5.85
C LYS A 469 -20.59 15.36 -5.44
N ALA A 470 -19.33 14.99 -5.62
CA ALA A 470 -18.18 15.81 -5.24
C ALA A 470 -18.24 17.26 -5.76
N ARG A 471 -18.67 17.47 -7.02
CA ARG A 471 -18.75 18.81 -7.63
C ARG A 471 -19.87 19.67 -7.06
N GLN A 472 -20.83 19.07 -6.36
CA GLN A 472 -21.96 19.77 -5.73
C GLN A 472 -21.67 20.09 -4.25
N VAL A 473 -20.92 19.22 -3.57
CA VAL A 473 -20.67 19.32 -2.13
C VAL A 473 -19.48 20.23 -1.82
N VAL A 474 -18.42 20.19 -2.63
CA VAL A 474 -17.22 21.01 -2.39
C VAL A 474 -17.27 22.26 -3.26
N ALA A 475 -17.14 23.43 -2.63
CA ALA A 475 -17.17 24.69 -3.34
C ALA A 475 -15.84 24.99 -4.03
N ASN A 476 -15.90 25.64 -5.20
CA ASN A 476 -14.71 26.07 -5.92
C ASN A 476 -13.94 27.13 -5.09
N GLY A 477 -12.67 26.89 -4.81
CA GLY A 477 -11.79 27.71 -3.97
C GLY A 477 -11.77 27.34 -2.49
N GLU A 478 -12.62 26.40 -2.05
CA GLU A 478 -12.65 25.91 -0.66
C GLU A 478 -11.38 25.13 -0.33
N GLU A 479 -10.79 25.40 0.83
CA GLU A 479 -9.62 24.65 1.30
C GLU A 479 -10.05 23.26 1.76
N VAL A 480 -9.39 22.24 1.24
CA VAL A 480 -9.70 20.85 1.54
C VAL A 480 -8.44 20.02 1.73
N THR A 481 -8.55 19.02 2.58
CA THR A 481 -7.54 17.98 2.78
C THR A 481 -8.09 16.65 2.28
N VAL A 482 -7.38 16.02 1.36
CA VAL A 482 -7.72 14.74 0.76
C VAL A 482 -6.82 13.68 1.39
N SER A 483 -7.41 12.87 2.26
CA SER A 483 -6.73 11.80 2.99
C SER A 483 -7.00 10.46 2.33
N CYS A 484 -5.94 9.83 1.83
CA CYS A 484 -5.94 8.44 1.38
C CYS A 484 -5.23 7.51 2.38
N ALA A 485 -4.70 8.07 3.48
CA ALA A 485 -3.89 7.35 4.46
C ALA A 485 -4.71 6.54 5.49
N GLU A 486 -6.03 6.71 5.52
CA GLU A 486 -6.94 6.08 6.49
C GLU A 486 -7.56 4.79 5.97
N GLY A 487 -6.81 4.06 5.14
CA GLY A 487 -7.20 2.77 4.58
C GLY A 487 -7.92 2.86 3.23
N GLU A 488 -8.91 2.00 3.05
CA GLU A 488 -9.59 1.78 1.78
C GLU A 488 -10.58 2.88 1.39
N VAL A 489 -11.10 3.58 2.40
CA VAL A 489 -12.01 4.72 2.23
C VAL A 489 -11.18 5.99 2.25
N GLY A 490 -11.27 6.76 1.17
CA GLY A 490 -10.69 8.08 1.09
C GLY A 490 -11.63 9.12 1.70
N TYR A 491 -11.08 10.08 2.43
CA TYR A 491 -11.82 11.17 3.06
C TYR A 491 -11.43 12.53 2.48
N VAL A 492 -12.42 13.34 2.14
CA VAL A 492 -12.23 14.77 1.84
C VAL A 492 -12.69 15.56 3.06
N TYR A 493 -11.74 16.17 3.76
CA TYR A 493 -12.01 17.04 4.91
C TYR A 493 -12.07 18.50 4.51
N LYS A 494 -12.90 19.26 5.22
CA LYS A 494 -12.90 20.72 5.15
C LYS A 494 -11.68 21.29 5.87
N GLY A 495 -10.99 22.23 5.22
CA GLY A 495 -9.79 22.92 5.72
C GLY A 495 -8.48 22.21 5.36
N LEU A 496 -7.37 22.92 5.56
CA LEU A 496 -6.01 22.38 5.48
C LEU A 496 -5.65 21.80 6.84
N LEU A 497 -5.57 20.47 6.94
CA LEU A 497 -5.32 19.76 8.19
C LEU A 497 -3.85 19.37 8.28
N PRO A 498 -3.20 19.57 9.44
CA PRO A 498 -1.82 19.15 9.64
C PRO A 498 -1.68 17.64 9.52
N PHE A 499 -0.67 17.21 8.78
CA PHE A 499 -0.26 15.82 8.65
C PHE A 499 1.26 15.72 8.67
N GLU A 500 1.76 14.56 9.08
CA GLU A 500 3.18 14.22 9.04
C GLU A 500 3.46 13.19 7.95
N VAL A 501 4.67 13.22 7.40
CA VAL A 501 5.18 12.21 6.45
C VAL A 501 6.44 11.62 7.03
N HIS A 502 6.36 10.36 7.47
CA HIS A 502 7.52 9.61 7.93
C HIS A 502 8.15 8.91 6.72
N LYS A 503 9.41 9.24 6.42
CA LYS A 503 10.19 8.57 5.38
C LYS A 503 11.19 7.63 6.02
N THR A 504 11.17 6.37 5.63
CA THR A 504 12.11 5.36 6.13
C THR A 504 12.88 4.77 4.96
N GLU A 505 14.20 5.01 4.93
CA GLU A 505 15.08 4.36 3.97
C GLU A 505 15.30 2.89 4.35
N ILE A 506 15.01 1.98 3.42
CA ILE A 506 15.35 0.56 3.58
C ILE A 506 16.81 0.39 3.16
N LYS A 507 17.74 0.56 4.10
CA LYS A 507 19.15 0.18 3.94
C LYS A 507 19.30 -1.33 4.14
N ASN A 508 20.49 -1.88 3.85
CA ASN A 508 20.80 -3.30 4.07
C ASN A 508 20.43 -3.71 5.50
N VAL A 509 19.35 -4.48 5.64
CA VAL A 509 18.83 -4.88 6.94
C VAL A 509 19.73 -5.96 7.53
N LEU A 510 20.29 -5.67 8.71
CA LEU A 510 21.13 -6.61 9.42
C LEU A 510 20.29 -7.81 9.93
N PRO A 511 20.82 -9.04 9.84
CA PRO A 511 20.17 -10.20 10.45
C PRO A 511 20.25 -10.09 11.98
N THR A 512 19.22 -10.59 12.65
CA THR A 512 19.12 -10.71 14.11
C THR A 512 18.77 -12.15 14.48
N HIS A 513 19.24 -12.62 15.64
CA HIS A 513 18.81 -13.87 16.25
C HIS A 513 17.44 -13.73 16.90
N THR A 514 17.24 -12.63 17.63
CA THR A 514 15.96 -12.20 18.18
C THR A 514 15.05 -11.78 17.04
N LYS A 515 13.85 -12.37 16.95
CA LYS A 515 12.89 -12.02 15.90
C LYS A 515 12.28 -10.65 16.15
N ILE A 516 12.37 -9.75 15.17
CA ILE A 516 11.74 -8.43 15.21
C ILE A 516 10.43 -8.50 14.46
N MET A 517 9.34 -8.56 15.23
CA MET A 517 7.98 -8.68 14.74
C MET A 517 7.23 -7.35 14.82
N MET A 518 6.02 -7.29 14.27
CA MET A 518 5.18 -6.09 14.27
C MET A 518 3.94 -6.21 15.14
N ASN A 519 3.52 -5.08 15.70
CA ASN A 519 2.18 -4.86 16.23
C ASN A 519 1.33 -4.30 15.09
N VAL A 520 0.29 -5.03 14.66
CA VAL A 520 -0.57 -4.65 13.54
C VAL A 520 -2.03 -4.71 13.98
N GLY A 521 -2.75 -3.61 13.88
CA GLY A 521 -4.18 -3.57 14.19
C GLY A 521 -5.04 -3.51 12.94
N ASP A 522 -4.72 -2.57 12.05
CA ASP A 522 -5.56 -2.22 10.91
C ASP A 522 -5.31 -3.12 9.69
N PRO A 523 -6.30 -3.92 9.26
CA PRO A 523 -6.17 -4.78 8.08
C PRO A 523 -5.90 -4.03 6.78
N ASP A 524 -6.41 -2.80 6.63
CA ASP A 524 -6.23 -2.01 5.41
C ASP A 524 -4.75 -1.62 5.17
N SER A 525 -3.99 -1.48 6.27
CA SER A 525 -2.56 -1.15 6.21
C SER A 525 -1.65 -2.37 6.00
N ALA A 526 -2.15 -3.59 6.27
CA ALA A 526 -1.32 -4.79 6.44
C ALA A 526 -0.43 -5.10 5.23
N PHE A 527 -0.97 -4.99 4.01
CA PHE A 527 -0.19 -5.25 2.79
C PHE A 527 0.94 -4.24 2.58
N SER A 528 0.72 -2.97 2.91
CA SER A 528 1.77 -1.94 2.83
C SER A 528 2.86 -2.19 3.88
N LEU A 529 2.44 -2.50 5.11
CA LEU A 529 3.37 -2.80 6.21
C LEU A 529 4.22 -4.05 5.95
N SER A 530 3.71 -5.03 5.20
CA SER A 530 4.48 -6.22 4.84
C SER A 530 5.74 -5.93 4.01
N ASN A 531 5.80 -4.77 3.35
CA ASN A 531 6.99 -4.34 2.61
C ASN A 531 8.14 -3.90 3.54
N ILE A 532 7.85 -3.61 4.82
CA ILE A 532 8.88 -3.33 5.82
C ILE A 532 9.52 -4.68 6.22
N PRO A 533 10.86 -4.80 6.19
CA PRO A 533 11.55 -6.00 6.67
C PRO A 533 11.13 -6.40 8.09
N ASN A 534 10.58 -7.61 8.23
CA ASN A 534 9.97 -8.09 9.47
C ASN A 534 10.09 -9.61 9.59
N ASP A 535 9.93 -10.11 10.82
CA ASP A 535 9.91 -11.54 11.13
C ASP A 535 8.50 -12.04 11.50
N GLY A 536 7.45 -11.32 11.07
CA GLY A 536 6.03 -11.62 11.30
C GLY A 536 5.31 -10.58 12.16
N VAL A 537 4.15 -10.97 12.70
CA VAL A 537 3.31 -10.13 13.58
C VAL A 537 3.25 -10.76 14.96
N GLY A 538 3.80 -10.09 15.97
CA GLY A 538 3.80 -10.59 17.35
C GLY A 538 2.53 -10.22 18.11
N LEU A 539 1.77 -9.25 17.60
CA LEU A 539 0.48 -8.85 18.14
C LEU A 539 -0.42 -8.30 17.02
N ALA A 540 -1.36 -9.12 16.54
CA ALA A 540 -2.49 -8.68 15.74
C ALA A 540 -3.70 -8.40 16.63
N ARG A 541 -4.21 -7.17 16.60
CA ARG A 541 -5.27 -6.70 17.50
C ARG A 541 -6.65 -6.75 16.84
N GLU A 542 -7.54 -7.60 17.34
CA GLU A 542 -8.89 -7.74 16.78
C GLU A 542 -9.80 -6.52 17.03
N GLU A 543 -9.50 -5.68 18.03
CA GLU A 543 -10.33 -4.52 18.37
C GLU A 543 -10.48 -3.55 17.18
N PHE A 544 -9.43 -3.40 16.36
CA PHE A 544 -9.48 -2.60 15.14
C PHE A 544 -10.37 -3.22 14.07
N ILE A 545 -10.41 -4.55 13.99
CA ILE A 545 -11.30 -5.25 13.06
C ILE A 545 -12.75 -5.07 13.50
N PHE A 546 -13.03 -5.18 14.80
CA PHE A 546 -14.37 -4.92 15.32
C PHE A 546 -14.83 -3.49 15.11
N THR A 547 -13.97 -2.49 15.37
CA THR A 547 -14.33 -1.07 15.20
C THR A 547 -14.41 -0.62 13.75
N ASN A 548 -13.55 -1.13 12.85
CA ASN A 548 -13.48 -0.65 11.46
C ASN A 548 -14.26 -1.52 10.47
N PHE A 549 -14.34 -2.84 10.69
CA PHE A 549 -14.96 -3.78 9.75
C PHE A 549 -16.33 -4.26 10.24
N VAL A 550 -16.43 -4.71 11.50
CA VAL A 550 -17.68 -5.28 12.03
C VAL A 550 -18.68 -4.19 12.47
N LYS A 551 -18.23 -3.20 13.23
CA LYS A 551 -18.96 -2.01 13.76
C LYS A 551 -20.15 -2.29 14.69
N ILE A 552 -20.50 -3.56 14.89
CA ILE A 552 -21.71 -3.99 15.60
C ILE A 552 -21.31 -4.93 16.72
N HIS A 553 -21.97 -4.81 17.88
CA HIS A 553 -21.74 -5.71 19.00
C HIS A 553 -22.11 -7.16 18.62
N PRO A 554 -21.27 -8.18 18.90
CA PRO A 554 -21.53 -9.56 18.49
C PRO A 554 -22.87 -10.11 18.97
N LEU A 555 -23.23 -9.84 20.24
CA LEU A 555 -24.50 -10.30 20.80
C LEU A 555 -25.71 -9.58 20.18
N ALA A 556 -25.57 -8.34 19.71
CA ALA A 556 -26.65 -7.66 19.00
C ALA A 556 -26.96 -8.33 17.65
N LEU A 557 -25.97 -8.94 17.00
CA LEU A 557 -26.15 -9.72 15.79
C LEU A 557 -26.76 -11.10 16.07
N VAL A 558 -26.31 -11.79 17.13
CA VAL A 558 -26.87 -13.08 17.58
C VAL A 558 -28.34 -12.92 17.96
N HIS A 559 -28.66 -11.89 18.72
CA HIS A 559 -30.00 -11.58 19.22
C HIS A 559 -30.68 -10.49 18.38
N TYR A 560 -30.47 -10.50 17.05
CA TYR A 560 -31.02 -9.48 16.14
C TYR A 560 -32.54 -9.30 16.30
N LYS A 561 -33.28 -10.38 16.57
CA LYS A 561 -34.75 -10.33 16.74
C LYS A 561 -35.17 -9.51 17.95
N ASP A 562 -34.35 -9.47 18.99
CA ASP A 562 -34.65 -8.82 20.26
C ASP A 562 -34.21 -7.34 20.29
N GLN A 563 -33.52 -6.88 19.23
CA GLN A 563 -33.05 -5.51 19.13
C GLN A 563 -34.19 -4.50 18.92
N SER A 564 -33.97 -3.27 19.39
CA SER A 564 -34.87 -2.14 19.13
C SER A 564 -34.95 -1.82 17.63
N LYS A 565 -36.02 -1.12 17.22
CA LYS A 565 -36.23 -0.75 15.81
C LYS A 565 -35.05 0.06 15.25
N GLU A 566 -34.55 1.03 16.02
CA GLU A 566 -33.42 1.88 15.61
C GLU A 566 -32.13 1.08 15.40
N VAL A 567 -31.83 0.14 16.31
CA VAL A 567 -30.64 -0.71 16.20
C VAL A 567 -30.77 -1.66 15.00
N LYS A 568 -31.96 -2.22 14.76
CA LYS A 568 -32.23 -3.08 13.58
C LYS A 568 -31.96 -2.34 12.27
N GLU A 569 -32.41 -1.10 12.14
CA GLU A 569 -32.17 -0.27 10.95
C GLU A 569 -30.68 -0.06 10.68
N LYS A 570 -29.88 0.22 11.73
CA LYS A 570 -28.41 0.35 11.63
C LYS A 570 -27.75 -0.98 11.25
N ILE A 571 -28.17 -2.09 11.86
CA ILE A 571 -27.66 -3.43 11.55
C ILE A 571 -27.97 -3.80 10.09
N ASP A 572 -29.20 -3.58 9.62
CA ASP A 572 -29.60 -3.92 8.25
C ASP A 572 -28.85 -3.12 7.19
N ALA A 573 -28.53 -1.85 7.49
CA ALA A 573 -27.71 -1.02 6.61
C ALA A 573 -26.28 -1.55 6.45
N LEU A 574 -25.69 -2.13 7.50
CA LEU A 574 -24.32 -2.66 7.50
C LEU A 574 -24.23 -4.12 7.01
N THR A 575 -25.29 -4.90 7.18
CA THR A 575 -25.33 -6.35 6.91
C THR A 575 -26.02 -6.70 5.59
N VAL A 576 -25.97 -5.80 4.60
CA VAL A 576 -26.61 -6.00 3.30
C VAL A 576 -26.11 -7.30 2.65
N GLY A 577 -27.04 -8.16 2.24
CA GLY A 577 -26.74 -9.47 1.64
C GLY A 577 -26.61 -10.62 2.64
N TYR A 578 -26.66 -10.35 3.95
CA TYR A 578 -26.66 -11.38 5.00
C TYR A 578 -28.07 -11.65 5.51
N LYS A 579 -28.55 -12.89 5.32
CA LYS A 579 -29.79 -13.39 5.93
C LYS A 579 -29.59 -13.68 7.41
N ASP A 580 -28.49 -14.35 7.73
CA ASP A 580 -28.01 -14.56 9.09
C ASP A 580 -27.06 -13.43 9.45
N LYS A 581 -27.48 -12.60 10.41
CA LYS A 581 -26.73 -11.43 10.87
C LYS A 581 -25.49 -11.84 11.68
N ALA A 582 -25.52 -12.95 12.39
CA ALA A 582 -24.36 -13.43 13.14
C ALA A 582 -23.22 -13.84 12.21
N LYS A 583 -23.56 -14.47 11.07
CA LYS A 583 -22.58 -14.84 10.03
C LYS A 583 -21.80 -13.64 9.48
N TYR A 584 -22.41 -12.45 9.43
CA TYR A 584 -21.71 -11.23 9.03
C TYR A 584 -20.49 -10.94 9.92
N CYS A 585 -20.64 -11.09 11.24
CA CYS A 585 -19.54 -10.90 12.20
C CYS A 585 -18.39 -11.85 11.89
N ALA A 586 -18.67 -13.16 11.83
CA ALA A 586 -17.65 -14.18 11.59
C ALA A 586 -16.97 -13.99 10.22
N ASP A 587 -17.73 -13.66 9.17
CA ASP A 587 -17.17 -13.45 7.83
C ASP A 587 -16.30 -12.18 7.75
N LYS A 588 -16.69 -11.08 8.40
CA LYS A 588 -15.92 -9.82 8.41
C LYS A 588 -14.70 -9.87 9.32
N LEU A 589 -14.82 -10.53 10.46
CA LEU A 589 -13.69 -10.78 11.34
C LEU A 589 -12.67 -11.69 10.66
N ALA A 590 -13.12 -12.76 10.00
CA ALA A 590 -12.24 -13.62 9.20
C ALA A 590 -11.54 -12.85 8.10
N GLU A 591 -12.25 -11.98 7.37
CA GLU A 591 -11.67 -11.10 6.34
C GLU A 591 -10.53 -10.26 6.92
N GLY A 592 -10.77 -9.50 7.98
CA GLY A 592 -9.74 -8.65 8.61
C GLY A 592 -8.52 -9.44 9.08
N ILE A 593 -8.75 -10.59 9.74
CA ILE A 593 -7.67 -11.48 10.19
C ILE A 593 -6.88 -12.03 8.99
N ALA A 594 -7.56 -12.38 7.89
CA ALA A 594 -6.92 -12.93 6.70
C ALA A 594 -6.08 -11.91 5.93
N PHE A 595 -6.48 -10.63 5.89
CA PHE A 595 -5.64 -9.57 5.33
C PHE A 595 -4.30 -9.48 6.07
N ILE A 596 -4.34 -9.42 7.40
CA ILE A 596 -3.11 -9.39 8.22
C ILE A 596 -2.33 -10.69 8.03
N THR A 597 -2.97 -11.85 8.18
CA THR A 597 -2.28 -13.15 8.15
C THR A 597 -1.65 -13.45 6.79
N SER A 598 -2.33 -13.09 5.69
CA SER A 598 -1.78 -13.27 4.34
C SER A 598 -0.63 -12.33 4.03
N ALA A 599 -0.69 -11.08 4.51
CA ALA A 599 0.35 -10.06 4.30
C ALA A 599 1.74 -10.54 4.76
N PHE A 600 1.78 -11.27 5.88
CA PHE A 600 3.03 -11.70 6.51
C PHE A 600 3.37 -13.16 6.27
N SER A 601 2.64 -13.90 5.42
CA SER A 601 2.96 -15.30 5.11
C SER A 601 4.34 -15.43 4.45
N PRO A 602 5.20 -16.39 4.86
CA PRO A 602 4.93 -17.51 5.78
C PRO A 602 5.28 -17.24 7.25
N ASN A 603 5.64 -16.01 7.62
CA ASN A 603 5.99 -15.67 9.01
C ASN A 603 4.78 -15.81 9.94
N ASP A 604 5.05 -16.12 11.21
CA ASP A 604 4.03 -16.27 12.24
C ASP A 604 3.25 -14.96 12.44
N VAL A 605 1.93 -15.08 12.58
CA VAL A 605 1.01 -13.98 12.90
C VAL A 605 0.22 -14.35 14.13
N ILE A 606 0.54 -13.72 15.25
CA ILE A 606 -0.09 -13.97 16.56
C ILE A 606 -1.30 -13.05 16.69
N VAL A 607 -2.50 -13.61 16.52
CA VAL A 607 -3.79 -12.93 16.67
C VAL A 607 -4.23 -13.02 18.11
N ARG A 608 -4.32 -11.87 18.78
CA ARG A 608 -4.88 -11.78 20.12
C ARG A 608 -6.39 -11.76 20.01
N LEU A 609 -7.04 -12.66 20.74
CA LEU A 609 -8.49 -12.66 20.90
C LEU A 609 -8.96 -11.31 21.47
N SER A 610 -10.22 -10.98 21.27
CA SER A 610 -10.74 -9.67 21.61
C SER A 610 -10.58 -9.35 23.10
N ASP A 611 -9.85 -8.28 23.40
CA ASP A 611 -9.55 -7.81 24.76
C ASP A 611 -10.25 -6.48 25.06
N PHE A 612 -11.39 -6.23 24.43
CA PHE A 612 -12.20 -5.05 24.74
C PHE A 612 -12.65 -5.05 26.20
N LYS A 613 -12.63 -3.87 26.78
CA LYS A 613 -13.32 -3.56 28.03
C LYS A 613 -14.82 -3.39 27.77
N THR A 614 -15.62 -3.53 28.82
CA THR A 614 -17.09 -3.35 28.78
C THR A 614 -17.50 -2.01 28.17
N ASN A 615 -16.85 -0.92 28.60
CA ASN A 615 -17.09 0.42 28.10
C ASN A 615 -16.75 0.62 26.61
N GLU A 616 -15.80 -0.15 26.06
CA GLU A 616 -15.44 -0.10 24.64
C GLU A 616 -16.46 -0.86 23.79
N TYR A 617 -16.85 -2.08 24.21
CA TYR A 617 -17.93 -2.82 23.56
C TYR A 617 -19.26 -2.05 23.54
N ALA A 618 -19.54 -1.28 24.59
CA ALA A 618 -20.76 -0.47 24.69
C ALA A 618 -20.87 0.56 23.55
N THR A 619 -19.74 1.02 23.00
CA THR A 619 -19.71 1.99 21.89
C THR A 619 -20.11 1.40 20.53
N LEU A 620 -20.09 0.08 20.39
CA LEU A 620 -20.52 -0.58 19.16
C LEU A 620 -22.04 -0.49 18.99
N VAL A 621 -22.51 -0.60 17.75
CA VAL A 621 -23.96 -0.59 17.48
C VAL A 621 -24.64 -1.72 18.25
N GLY A 622 -25.59 -1.36 19.13
CA GLY A 622 -26.32 -2.30 19.99
C GLY A 622 -25.55 -2.79 21.23
N GLY A 623 -24.37 -2.24 21.54
CA GLY A 623 -23.52 -2.67 22.65
C GLY A 623 -24.04 -2.31 24.05
N GLU A 624 -24.58 -1.10 24.23
CA GLU A 624 -25.05 -0.60 25.53
C GLU A 624 -26.03 -1.53 26.27
N ALA A 625 -26.82 -2.32 25.53
CA ALA A 625 -27.79 -3.26 26.10
C ALA A 625 -27.15 -4.50 26.75
N TYR A 626 -25.91 -4.82 26.40
CA TYR A 626 -25.20 -6.03 26.83
C TYR A 626 -24.08 -5.75 27.83
N GLU A 627 -23.62 -4.50 27.90
CA GLU A 627 -22.40 -4.14 28.63
C GLU A 627 -22.74 -3.47 29.97
N PRO A 628 -22.42 -4.11 31.11
CA PRO A 628 -22.62 -3.50 32.41
C PRO A 628 -21.63 -2.34 32.62
N LYS A 629 -22.03 -1.34 33.43
CA LYS A 629 -21.11 -0.32 33.91
C LYS A 629 -20.21 -0.92 34.99
N GLU A 630 -18.91 -0.75 34.83
CA GLU A 630 -17.90 -1.20 35.79
C GLU A 630 -17.15 0.00 36.36
N GLU A 631 -16.87 -0.01 37.66
CA GLU A 631 -16.07 1.03 38.31
C GLU A 631 -14.64 1.06 37.80
N ASN A 632 -14.06 -0.12 37.50
CA ASN A 632 -12.70 -0.27 37.01
C ASN A 632 -12.66 -1.19 35.77
N PRO A 633 -13.00 -0.67 34.57
CA PRO A 633 -13.03 -1.47 33.34
C PRO A 633 -11.69 -2.15 33.01
N MET A 634 -10.56 -1.59 33.48
CA MET A 634 -9.23 -2.20 33.33
C MET A 634 -9.12 -3.59 33.94
N LEU A 635 -9.77 -3.83 35.07
CA LEU A 635 -9.72 -5.09 35.83
C LEU A 635 -10.98 -5.96 35.63
N GLY A 636 -11.97 -5.43 34.91
CA GLY A 636 -13.33 -5.92 34.81
C GLY A 636 -13.55 -7.13 33.89
N TRP A 637 -14.76 -7.23 33.35
CA TRP A 637 -15.22 -8.34 32.53
C TRP A 637 -14.68 -8.28 31.09
N ARG A 638 -13.42 -8.69 30.94
CA ARG A 638 -12.64 -8.71 29.68
C ARG A 638 -11.69 -9.91 29.58
N GLY A 639 -11.18 -10.14 28.38
CA GLY A 639 -10.25 -11.23 28.07
C GLY A 639 -10.83 -12.60 28.41
N ALA A 640 -10.00 -13.49 28.96
CA ALA A 640 -10.36 -14.87 29.24
C ALA A 640 -11.71 -15.06 29.96
N SER A 641 -12.02 -14.23 30.97
CA SER A 641 -13.23 -14.36 31.80
C SER A 641 -14.52 -14.18 31.02
N ARG A 642 -14.46 -13.44 29.91
CA ARG A 642 -15.60 -13.16 29.05
C ARG A 642 -15.88 -14.33 28.10
N TYR A 643 -14.87 -15.06 27.66
CA TYR A 643 -15.02 -16.05 26.58
C TYR A 643 -15.84 -17.29 26.96
N TYR A 644 -15.70 -17.77 28.20
CA TYR A 644 -16.44 -18.94 28.68
C TYR A 644 -17.70 -18.57 29.49
N ASP A 645 -17.94 -17.28 29.75
CA ASP A 645 -19.16 -16.83 30.44
C ASP A 645 -20.37 -17.05 29.54
N GLU A 646 -21.40 -17.72 30.04
CA GLU A 646 -22.62 -18.06 29.29
C GLU A 646 -23.30 -16.83 28.67
N LYS A 647 -23.12 -15.62 29.24
CA LYS A 647 -23.67 -14.37 28.68
C LYS A 647 -23.01 -13.96 27.37
N TYR A 648 -21.71 -14.24 27.18
CA TYR A 648 -20.96 -13.80 26.00
C TYR A 648 -20.44 -14.96 25.13
N LYS A 649 -20.49 -16.19 25.63
CA LYS A 649 -20.11 -17.41 24.90
C LYS A 649 -20.67 -17.49 23.46
N PRO A 650 -21.92 -17.05 23.14
CA PRO A 650 -22.39 -16.96 21.75
C PRO A 650 -21.63 -15.96 20.87
N GLY A 651 -21.14 -14.85 21.44
CA GLY A 651 -20.28 -13.88 20.76
C GLY A 651 -18.89 -14.46 20.48
N PHE A 652 -18.28 -15.10 21.49
CA PHE A 652 -16.97 -15.77 21.35
C PHE A 652 -16.97 -16.90 20.32
N LYS A 653 -18.12 -17.58 20.14
CA LYS A 653 -18.31 -18.55 19.06
C LYS A 653 -18.02 -17.96 17.68
N LEU A 654 -18.44 -16.72 17.41
CA LEU A 654 -18.25 -16.06 16.10
C LEU A 654 -16.77 -15.78 15.82
N GLU A 655 -16.01 -15.45 16.85
CA GLU A 655 -14.56 -15.27 16.81
C GLU A 655 -13.84 -16.59 16.52
N CYS A 656 -14.24 -17.67 17.21
CA CYS A 656 -13.74 -19.02 16.91
C CYS A 656 -14.08 -19.47 15.47
N GLU A 657 -15.29 -19.19 14.98
CA GLU A 657 -15.70 -19.49 13.60
C GLU A 657 -14.84 -18.72 12.59
N ALA A 658 -14.55 -17.45 12.85
CA ALA A 658 -13.69 -16.63 12.00
C ALA A 658 -12.27 -17.22 11.88
N ILE A 659 -11.62 -17.53 13.01
CA ILE A 659 -10.29 -18.12 13.04
C ILE A 659 -10.28 -19.50 12.34
N LYS A 660 -11.30 -20.32 12.57
CA LYS A 660 -11.46 -21.63 11.92
C LYS A 660 -11.53 -21.49 10.42
N LYS A 661 -12.29 -20.52 9.91
CA LYS A 661 -12.40 -20.22 8.48
C LYS A 661 -11.04 -19.85 7.89
N VAL A 662 -10.33 -18.91 8.52
CA VAL A 662 -9.00 -18.45 8.07
C VAL A 662 -8.00 -19.61 7.99
N ARG A 663 -7.93 -20.44 9.04
CA ARG A 663 -6.97 -21.55 9.11
C ARG A 663 -7.35 -22.76 8.27
N ASN A 664 -8.62 -23.16 8.25
CA ASN A 664 -9.05 -24.44 7.68
C ASN A 664 -9.67 -24.31 6.29
N GLU A 665 -10.34 -23.21 5.97
CA GLU A 665 -10.92 -23.00 4.63
C GLU A 665 -9.97 -22.25 3.70
N TRP A 666 -9.21 -21.29 4.22
CA TRP A 666 -8.29 -20.45 3.43
C TRP A 666 -6.82 -20.85 3.51
N GLY A 667 -6.47 -21.76 4.43
CA GLY A 667 -5.17 -22.42 4.49
C GLY A 667 -4.06 -21.64 5.19
N MET A 668 -4.39 -20.61 5.97
CA MET A 668 -3.39 -19.76 6.62
C MET A 668 -2.90 -20.39 7.93
N LYS A 669 -1.91 -21.28 7.82
CA LYS A 669 -1.40 -22.06 8.96
C LYS A 669 -0.45 -21.28 9.86
N ASN A 670 0.07 -20.14 9.42
CA ASN A 670 0.90 -19.20 10.17
C ASN A 670 0.14 -18.38 11.23
N LEU A 671 -1.20 -18.49 11.30
CA LEU A 671 -2.01 -17.85 12.36
C LEU A 671 -1.86 -18.56 13.71
N ILE A 672 -1.35 -17.88 14.73
CA ILE A 672 -1.32 -18.33 16.12
C ILE A 672 -2.39 -17.57 16.90
N VAL A 673 -3.12 -18.23 17.79
CA VAL A 673 -4.13 -17.56 18.65
C VAL A 673 -3.49 -17.21 19.98
N MET A 674 -3.79 -16.04 20.53
CA MET A 674 -3.33 -15.60 21.85
C MET A 674 -4.50 -15.22 22.75
N VAL A 675 -4.56 -15.80 23.94
CA VAL A 675 -5.57 -15.52 24.97
C VAL A 675 -5.09 -14.35 25.85
N PRO A 676 -5.76 -13.19 25.85
CA PRO A 676 -5.46 -12.09 26.75
C PRO A 676 -6.13 -12.26 28.12
N PHE A 677 -5.60 -11.52 29.10
CA PHE A 677 -6.12 -11.29 30.44
C PHE A 677 -6.54 -12.57 31.17
N CYS A 678 -5.75 -13.64 31.03
CA CYS A 678 -5.97 -14.94 31.63
C CYS A 678 -5.41 -14.96 33.06
N ARG A 679 -6.26 -14.76 34.06
CA ARG A 679 -5.93 -14.60 35.48
C ARG A 679 -5.44 -15.89 36.13
N THR A 680 -6.02 -17.03 35.78
CA THR A 680 -5.66 -18.33 36.37
C THR A 680 -5.51 -19.45 35.34
N VAL A 681 -4.88 -20.55 35.73
CA VAL A 681 -4.70 -21.74 34.88
C VAL A 681 -6.05 -22.41 34.58
N GLU A 682 -6.97 -22.42 35.56
CA GLU A 682 -8.34 -22.92 35.41
C GLU A 682 -9.12 -22.12 34.38
N GLU A 683 -8.96 -20.78 34.40
CA GLU A 683 -9.52 -19.89 33.40
C GLU A 683 -9.02 -20.25 32.00
N GLY A 684 -7.71 -20.43 31.85
CA GLY A 684 -7.10 -20.87 30.59
C GLY A 684 -7.64 -22.22 30.11
N ARG A 685 -7.81 -23.20 31.02
CA ARG A 685 -8.44 -24.50 30.68
C ARG A 685 -9.89 -24.34 30.22
N LYS A 686 -10.68 -23.45 30.84
CA LYS A 686 -12.06 -23.16 30.41
C LYS A 686 -12.08 -22.55 29.02
N VAL A 687 -11.24 -21.55 28.74
CA VAL A 687 -11.13 -20.93 27.41
C VAL A 687 -10.78 -21.99 26.35
N LEU A 688 -9.77 -22.82 26.60
CA LEU A 688 -9.37 -23.89 25.68
C LEU A 688 -10.48 -24.93 25.47
N ALA A 689 -11.26 -25.26 26.51
CA ALA A 689 -12.42 -26.13 26.40
C ALA A 689 -13.53 -25.49 25.55
N THR A 690 -13.81 -24.20 25.73
CA THR A 690 -14.78 -23.46 24.91
C THR A 690 -14.32 -23.33 23.45
N MET A 691 -13.04 -23.05 23.21
CA MET A 691 -12.47 -23.08 21.85
C MET A 691 -12.64 -24.46 21.20
N LYS A 692 -12.38 -25.53 21.96
CA LYS A 692 -12.56 -26.92 21.50
C LYS A 692 -14.02 -27.23 21.19
N GLU A 693 -14.97 -26.78 22.02
CA GLU A 693 -16.42 -26.87 21.78
C GLU A 693 -16.80 -26.26 20.42
N PHE A 694 -16.17 -25.14 20.05
CA PHE A 694 -16.38 -24.47 18.77
C PHE A 694 -15.47 -24.97 17.63
N GLY A 695 -14.70 -26.02 17.88
CA GLY A 695 -13.90 -26.73 16.88
C GLY A 695 -12.51 -26.14 16.62
N LEU A 696 -11.98 -25.34 17.54
CA LEU A 696 -10.58 -24.91 17.61
C LEU A 696 -9.86 -25.64 18.74
N GLU A 697 -9.15 -26.71 18.41
CA GLU A 697 -8.42 -27.53 19.37
C GLU A 697 -6.91 -27.35 19.20
N ARG A 698 -6.21 -27.02 20.29
CA ARG A 698 -4.74 -26.91 20.32
C ARG A 698 -4.09 -28.17 19.76
N GLY A 699 -3.10 -28.02 18.90
CA GLY A 699 -2.40 -29.11 18.20
C GLY A 699 -3.12 -29.64 16.95
N LYS A 700 -4.45 -29.56 16.88
CA LYS A 700 -5.22 -30.00 15.70
C LYS A 700 -4.98 -29.05 14.53
N ASN A 701 -4.69 -29.60 13.35
CA ASN A 701 -4.30 -28.82 12.16
C ASN A 701 -3.16 -27.81 12.44
N GLY A 702 -2.25 -28.15 13.37
CA GLY A 702 -1.12 -27.30 13.76
C GLY A 702 -1.52 -25.99 14.45
N LEU A 703 -2.72 -25.89 15.03
CA LEU A 703 -3.11 -24.72 15.82
C LEU A 703 -2.24 -24.61 17.07
N LYS A 704 -1.56 -23.49 17.21
CA LYS A 704 -0.87 -23.08 18.44
C LYS A 704 -1.71 -22.06 19.18
N VAL A 705 -1.72 -22.14 20.51
CA VAL A 705 -2.41 -21.18 21.37
C VAL A 705 -1.43 -20.65 22.40
N TYR A 706 -1.21 -19.34 22.38
CA TYR A 706 -0.38 -18.61 23.33
C TYR A 706 -1.25 -17.93 24.39
N VAL A 707 -0.62 -17.50 25.48
CA VAL A 707 -1.23 -16.64 26.48
C VAL A 707 -0.47 -15.33 26.58
N MET A 708 -1.18 -14.23 26.76
CA MET A 708 -0.55 -12.96 27.07
C MET A 708 -0.14 -12.97 28.55
N CYS A 709 1.16 -12.89 28.81
CA CYS A 709 1.72 -12.84 30.16
C CYS A 709 1.71 -11.38 30.63
N GLU A 710 0.61 -10.96 31.23
CA GLU A 710 0.35 -9.56 31.56
C GLU A 710 -0.19 -9.35 32.97
N ILE A 711 -0.41 -10.43 33.72
CA ILE A 711 -0.84 -10.42 35.12
C ILE A 711 0.27 -11.05 35.96
N PRO A 712 0.59 -10.54 37.16
CA PRO A 712 1.61 -11.14 38.04
C PRO A 712 1.39 -12.63 38.31
N SER A 713 0.14 -13.10 38.37
CA SER A 713 -0.19 -14.52 38.50
C SER A 713 0.31 -15.37 37.33
N ASN A 714 0.38 -14.82 36.11
CA ASN A 714 0.96 -15.51 34.95
C ASN A 714 2.45 -15.80 35.14
N VAL A 715 3.16 -14.89 35.81
CA VAL A 715 4.60 -15.02 36.05
C VAL A 715 4.86 -15.98 37.22
N ILE A 716 4.09 -15.86 38.29
CA ILE A 716 4.20 -16.71 39.48
C ILE A 716 3.91 -18.18 39.11
N LEU A 717 2.88 -18.42 38.29
CA LEU A 717 2.45 -19.76 37.85
C LEU A 717 2.85 -20.07 36.40
N ALA A 718 3.95 -19.47 35.92
CA ALA A 718 4.36 -19.58 34.52
C ALA A 718 4.56 -21.04 34.07
N LYS A 719 5.02 -21.91 34.97
CA LYS A 719 5.25 -23.33 34.67
C LYS A 719 3.93 -24.05 34.37
N GLU A 720 2.90 -23.82 35.18
CA GLU A 720 1.57 -24.39 35.00
C GLU A 720 0.89 -23.86 33.74
N PHE A 721 1.10 -22.57 33.41
CA PHE A 721 0.66 -22.01 32.13
C PHE A 721 1.36 -22.67 30.92
N CYS A 722 2.65 -23.06 31.04
CA CYS A 722 3.37 -23.79 29.97
C CYS A 722 2.75 -25.16 29.63
N GLU A 723 2.02 -25.78 30.54
CA GLU A 723 1.36 -27.07 30.29
C GLU A 723 0.17 -26.91 29.33
N ILE A 724 -0.54 -25.78 29.43
CA ILE A 724 -1.79 -25.51 28.71
C ILE A 724 -1.64 -24.54 27.53
N PHE A 725 -0.53 -23.81 27.41
CA PHE A 725 -0.23 -22.95 26.26
C PHE A 725 1.09 -23.32 25.56
N ASP A 726 1.20 -22.97 24.27
CA ASP A 726 2.37 -23.26 23.42
C ASP A 726 3.45 -22.16 23.50
N GLY A 727 3.15 -21.04 24.14
CA GLY A 727 4.05 -19.89 24.28
C GLY A 727 3.41 -18.72 25.00
N PHE A 728 4.22 -17.69 25.24
CA PHE A 728 3.86 -16.45 25.91
C PHE A 728 4.12 -15.24 25.02
N SER A 729 3.30 -14.21 25.17
CA SER A 729 3.67 -12.84 24.80
C SER A 729 3.54 -11.94 26.01
N ILE A 730 4.62 -11.30 26.45
CA ILE A 730 4.62 -10.43 27.61
C ILE A 730 3.90 -9.13 27.22
N GLY A 731 2.81 -8.83 27.93
CA GLY A 731 2.11 -7.55 27.85
C GLY A 731 2.69 -6.60 28.89
N SER A 732 3.80 -5.94 28.57
CA SER A 732 4.55 -5.12 29.54
C SER A 732 3.74 -3.98 30.14
N ASN A 733 2.78 -3.44 29.38
CA ASN A 733 1.88 -2.39 29.83
C ASN A 733 1.03 -2.82 31.03
N ASP A 734 0.21 -3.85 30.86
CA ASP A 734 -0.69 -4.34 31.91
C ASP A 734 0.10 -5.03 33.03
N LEU A 735 1.22 -5.70 32.71
CA LEU A 735 2.11 -6.25 33.74
C LEU A 735 2.66 -5.16 34.65
N THR A 736 3.07 -4.01 34.09
CA THR A 736 3.57 -2.87 34.87
C THR A 736 2.47 -2.26 35.71
N GLN A 737 1.29 -2.03 35.13
CA GLN A 737 0.13 -1.48 35.84
C GLN A 737 -0.24 -2.34 37.07
N LEU A 738 -0.32 -3.65 36.89
CA LEU A 738 -0.71 -4.57 37.96
C LEU A 738 0.41 -4.85 38.98
N THR A 739 1.67 -4.80 38.55
CA THR A 739 2.82 -4.97 39.46
C THR A 739 3.00 -3.76 40.36
N LEU A 740 2.80 -2.55 39.82
CA LEU A 740 2.98 -1.30 40.56
C LEU A 740 1.69 -0.77 41.18
N GLY A 741 0.53 -1.36 40.85
CA GLY A 741 -0.77 -0.88 41.31
C GLY A 741 -1.14 0.50 40.75
N VAL A 742 -0.81 0.75 39.49
CA VAL A 742 -0.99 2.05 38.83
C VAL A 742 -1.93 1.93 37.63
N ASP A 743 -2.84 2.89 37.51
CA ASP A 743 -3.57 3.15 36.25
C ASP A 743 -2.81 4.22 35.48
N ARG A 744 -2.28 3.86 34.31
CA ARG A 744 -1.49 4.79 33.49
C ARG A 744 -2.33 5.91 32.88
N ASP A 745 -3.64 5.70 32.73
CA ASP A 745 -4.57 6.70 32.18
C ASP A 745 -4.96 7.72 33.27
N SER A 746 -4.67 7.41 34.55
CA SER A 746 -4.87 8.33 35.66
C SER A 746 -3.71 9.31 35.81
N ALA A 747 -3.96 10.58 35.48
CA ALA A 747 -2.97 11.65 35.58
C ALA A 747 -2.38 11.85 37.00
N LEU A 748 -3.07 11.37 38.05
CA LEU A 748 -2.63 11.51 39.44
C LEU A 748 -1.46 10.57 39.80
N VAL A 749 -1.39 9.40 39.15
CA VAL A 749 -0.45 8.33 39.51
C VAL A 749 0.41 7.86 38.34
N SER A 750 0.13 8.31 37.11
CA SER A 750 0.87 7.94 35.91
C SER A 750 2.38 8.22 35.97
N HIS A 751 2.82 9.17 36.82
CA HIS A 751 4.25 9.43 37.07
C HIS A 751 5.00 8.26 37.74
N VAL A 752 4.28 7.31 38.35
CA VAL A 752 4.84 6.09 38.96
C VAL A 752 5.00 4.96 37.92
N TYR A 753 4.30 5.05 36.79
CA TYR A 753 4.36 4.04 35.73
C TYR A 753 5.75 4.03 35.09
N ASP A 754 6.47 2.92 35.27
CA ASP A 754 7.76 2.69 34.63
C ASP A 754 7.95 1.19 34.32
N GLU A 755 7.96 0.85 33.03
CA GLU A 755 8.19 -0.51 32.56
C GLU A 755 9.62 -1.01 32.85
N LYS A 756 10.56 -0.10 33.14
CA LYS A 756 11.94 -0.41 33.53
C LYS A 756 12.10 -0.67 35.02
N ASN A 757 11.04 -0.51 35.81
CA ASN A 757 11.09 -0.76 37.24
C ASN A 757 11.64 -2.18 37.52
N GLU A 758 12.53 -2.29 38.50
CA GLU A 758 13.18 -3.58 38.79
C GLU A 758 12.18 -4.67 39.17
N ALA A 759 11.05 -4.34 39.80
CA ALA A 759 9.98 -5.31 40.06
C ALA A 759 9.46 -5.94 38.76
N VAL A 760 9.20 -5.11 37.74
CA VAL A 760 8.74 -5.57 36.41
C VAL A 760 9.82 -6.39 35.72
N LYS A 761 11.08 -5.95 35.75
CA LYS A 761 12.20 -6.69 35.14
C LYS A 761 12.46 -8.04 35.80
N ILE A 762 12.31 -8.16 37.11
CA ILE A 762 12.39 -9.44 37.83
C ILE A 762 11.33 -10.40 37.30
N LEU A 763 10.08 -9.93 37.16
CA LEU A 763 8.98 -10.73 36.63
C LEU A 763 9.22 -11.17 35.18
N ILE A 764 9.70 -10.26 34.33
CA ILE A 764 10.06 -10.56 32.93
C ILE A 764 11.16 -11.62 32.85
N ARG A 765 12.23 -11.46 33.64
CA ARG A 765 13.32 -12.46 33.70
C ARG A 765 12.80 -13.84 34.12
N GLN A 766 11.94 -13.88 35.13
CA GLN A 766 11.37 -15.12 35.63
C GLN A 766 10.55 -15.84 34.55
N VAL A 767 9.65 -15.14 33.85
CA VAL A 767 8.83 -15.79 32.81
C VAL A 767 9.67 -16.25 31.62
N ILE A 768 10.69 -15.48 31.20
CA ILE A 768 11.58 -15.88 30.10
C ILE A 768 12.30 -17.18 30.45
N LYS A 769 12.91 -17.23 31.64
CA LYS A 769 13.60 -18.43 32.14
C LYS A 769 12.67 -19.65 32.19
N VAL A 770 11.49 -19.51 32.82
CA VAL A 770 10.54 -20.61 32.98
C VAL A 770 10.01 -21.08 31.62
N ALA A 771 9.75 -20.17 30.68
CA ALA A 771 9.31 -20.53 29.34
C ALA A 771 10.37 -21.38 28.62
N HIS A 772 11.65 -20.98 28.65
CA HIS A 772 12.73 -21.74 28.01
C HIS A 772 12.99 -23.10 28.67
N GLU A 773 12.95 -23.17 30.00
CA GLU A 773 13.07 -24.43 30.76
C GLU A 773 11.97 -25.44 30.38
N ASN A 774 10.81 -24.96 29.93
CA ASN A 774 9.68 -25.77 29.48
C ASN A 774 9.55 -25.82 27.94
N HIS A 775 10.59 -25.42 27.20
CA HIS A 775 10.63 -25.41 25.74
C HIS A 775 9.46 -24.64 25.07
N ARG A 776 9.03 -23.55 25.70
CA ARG A 776 8.01 -22.63 25.19
C ARG A 776 8.65 -21.38 24.62
N LYS A 777 7.99 -20.81 23.61
CA LYS A 777 8.36 -19.52 23.02
C LYS A 777 7.89 -18.39 23.91
N VAL A 778 8.69 -17.33 24.03
CA VAL A 778 8.36 -16.14 24.80
C VAL A 778 8.76 -14.90 24.01
N GLY A 779 7.74 -14.12 23.63
CA GLY A 779 7.90 -12.80 23.04
C GLY A 779 7.49 -11.69 23.99
N ILE A 780 7.71 -10.45 23.60
CA ILE A 780 7.18 -9.25 24.27
C ILE A 780 6.52 -8.32 23.26
N CYS A 781 5.38 -7.74 23.63
CA CYS A 781 4.70 -6.72 22.85
C CYS A 781 4.55 -5.44 23.68
N GLY A 782 4.93 -4.31 23.10
CA GLY A 782 4.94 -3.01 23.77
C GLY A 782 5.91 -2.06 23.11
N GLN A 783 5.85 -0.78 23.48
CA GLN A 783 6.78 0.23 22.96
C GLN A 783 8.05 0.35 23.82
N ALA A 784 8.08 -0.19 25.04
CA ALA A 784 9.27 -0.15 25.90
C ALA A 784 10.59 -0.55 25.19
N PRO A 785 10.65 -1.61 24.36
CA PRO A 785 11.90 -1.98 23.70
C PRO A 785 12.33 -0.99 22.59
N SER A 786 11.40 -0.27 21.96
CA SER A 786 11.74 0.81 21.01
C SER A 786 12.15 2.09 21.73
N ASP A 787 11.43 2.43 22.80
CA ASP A 787 11.56 3.70 23.51
C ASP A 787 12.80 3.72 24.41
N TYR A 788 13.11 2.56 25.02
CA TYR A 788 14.22 2.40 25.97
C TYR A 788 15.27 1.41 25.43
N PRO A 789 16.38 1.90 24.82
CA PRO A 789 17.46 1.05 24.33
C PRO A 789 17.98 0.03 25.36
N GLU A 790 18.10 0.45 26.62
CA GLU A 790 18.57 -0.36 27.73
C GLU A 790 17.63 -1.51 28.06
N PHE A 791 16.34 -1.33 27.81
CA PHE A 791 15.32 -2.37 28.03
C PHE A 791 15.38 -3.43 26.93
N ALA A 792 15.57 -3.01 25.66
CA ALA A 792 15.84 -3.95 24.57
C ALA A 792 17.13 -4.76 24.81
N GLU A 793 18.19 -4.12 25.30
CA GLU A 793 19.43 -4.82 25.67
C GLU A 793 19.19 -5.87 26.76
N PHE A 794 18.44 -5.51 27.80
CA PHE A 794 18.04 -6.43 28.85
C PHE A 794 17.30 -7.65 28.29
N LEU A 795 16.27 -7.42 27.45
CA LEU A 795 15.49 -8.52 26.85
C LEU A 795 16.35 -9.47 26.01
N VAL A 796 17.26 -8.93 25.20
CA VAL A 796 18.20 -9.73 24.39
C VAL A 796 19.18 -10.50 25.28
N GLN A 797 19.64 -9.91 26.39
CA GLN A 797 20.52 -10.58 27.36
C GLN A 797 19.83 -11.73 28.09
N GLU A 798 18.55 -11.58 28.44
CA GLU A 798 17.75 -12.66 29.04
C GLU A 798 17.33 -13.72 28.01
N GLY A 799 17.54 -13.47 26.70
CA GLY A 799 17.33 -14.45 25.63
C GLY A 799 15.91 -14.48 25.06
N ILE A 800 15.16 -13.38 25.09
CA ILE A 800 13.81 -13.29 24.51
C ILE A 800 13.76 -13.84 23.07
N ASP A 801 12.70 -14.57 22.68
CA ASP A 801 12.60 -15.14 21.32
C ASP A 801 12.20 -14.08 20.28
N SER A 802 11.32 -13.15 20.66
CA SER A 802 10.82 -12.12 19.77
C SER A 802 10.45 -10.82 20.48
N ILE A 803 10.58 -9.71 19.75
CA ILE A 803 10.19 -8.37 20.19
C ILE A 803 9.25 -7.81 19.13
N SER A 804 8.03 -7.43 19.55
CA SER A 804 6.97 -6.95 18.67
C SER A 804 6.73 -5.45 18.84
N LEU A 805 6.94 -4.69 17.75
CA LEU A 805 7.03 -3.23 17.76
C LEU A 805 6.05 -2.58 16.82
N ASN A 806 5.80 -1.28 17.01
CA ASN A 806 5.05 -0.51 16.03
C ASN A 806 5.86 -0.37 14.72
N PRO A 807 5.22 -0.38 13.54
CA PRO A 807 5.92 -0.48 12.25
C PRO A 807 6.99 0.59 11.99
N ASP A 808 6.75 1.81 12.47
CA ASP A 808 7.64 2.97 12.35
C ASP A 808 8.98 2.81 13.10
N THR A 809 9.01 1.97 14.14
CA THR A 809 10.19 1.74 14.98
C THR A 809 10.96 0.47 14.66
N VAL A 810 10.43 -0.39 13.78
CA VAL A 810 10.97 -1.73 13.49
C VAL A 810 12.41 -1.67 12.99
N LEU A 811 12.68 -0.87 11.94
CA LEU A 811 13.99 -0.84 11.30
C LEU A 811 15.07 -0.30 12.23
N LYS A 812 14.79 0.82 12.92
CA LYS A 812 15.69 1.42 13.92
C LYS A 812 16.04 0.43 15.04
N THR A 813 15.03 -0.25 15.57
CA THR A 813 15.22 -1.18 16.68
C THR A 813 15.95 -2.45 16.23
N ARG A 814 15.69 -2.93 15.01
CA ARG A 814 16.40 -4.07 14.42
C ARG A 814 17.89 -3.81 14.25
N GLU A 815 18.28 -2.66 13.73
CA GLU A 815 19.70 -2.28 13.60
C GLU A 815 20.41 -2.24 14.95
N ARG A 816 19.74 -1.68 15.95
CA ARG A 816 20.24 -1.62 17.33
C ARG A 816 20.42 -3.03 17.92
N ILE A 817 19.41 -3.89 17.81
CA ILE A 817 19.47 -5.26 18.32
C ILE A 817 20.56 -6.06 17.60
N ALA A 818 20.69 -5.94 16.28
CA ALA A 818 21.76 -6.60 15.53
C ALA A 818 23.16 -6.17 16.03
N ALA A 819 23.34 -4.89 16.35
CA ALA A 819 24.58 -4.41 16.94
C ALA A 819 24.82 -4.96 18.36
N MET A 820 23.76 -5.07 19.17
CA MET A 820 23.82 -5.66 20.52
C MET A 820 24.16 -7.15 20.48
N GLU A 821 23.50 -7.93 19.63
CA GLU A 821 23.74 -9.37 19.50
C GLU A 821 25.16 -9.67 19.05
N LYS A 822 25.73 -8.88 18.13
CA LYS A 822 27.16 -8.98 17.78
C LYS A 822 28.07 -8.78 19.00
N LYS A 823 27.74 -7.84 19.90
CA LYS A 823 28.50 -7.60 21.14
C LYS A 823 28.34 -8.76 22.14
N VAL A 824 27.16 -9.36 22.23
CA VAL A 824 26.88 -10.51 23.12
C VAL A 824 27.53 -11.79 22.59
N ALA A 825 27.51 -12.04 21.28
CA ALA A 825 28.13 -13.21 20.63
C ALA A 825 29.67 -13.22 20.72
N VAL A 826 30.31 -12.07 20.93
CA VAL A 826 31.77 -11.96 21.17
C VAL A 826 32.16 -12.36 22.61
N LYS A 827 31.19 -12.57 23.52
CA LYS A 827 31.42 -12.86 24.95
C LYS A 827 31.32 -14.33 25.46
N PRO A 828 31.39 -15.43 24.69
CA PRO A 828 31.52 -16.77 25.31
C PRO A 828 32.97 -17.14 25.74
N ASN A 829 34.00 -16.65 25.05
CA ASN A 829 35.36 -17.23 25.19
C ASN A 829 36.29 -16.57 26.22
N LYS A 830 35.98 -15.37 26.73
CA LYS A 830 36.84 -14.71 27.74
C LYS A 830 36.41 -14.97 29.18
N ILE A 831 35.12 -15.23 29.43
CA ILE A 831 34.62 -15.50 30.79
C ILE A 831 35.05 -16.89 31.27
N LEU A 832 35.14 -17.88 30.37
CA LEU A 832 35.62 -19.23 30.71
C LEU A 832 37.09 -19.25 31.17
N LYS A 833 37.95 -18.35 30.66
CA LYS A 833 39.35 -18.23 31.11
C LYS A 833 39.49 -17.54 32.49
N ILE A 834 38.58 -16.64 32.83
CA ILE A 834 38.59 -15.94 34.13
C ILE A 834 38.00 -16.83 35.22
N ALA A 835 36.95 -17.62 34.92
CA ALA A 835 36.37 -18.59 35.85
C ALA A 835 37.33 -19.75 36.20
N GLY A 836 38.18 -20.17 35.25
CA GLY A 836 39.26 -21.13 35.52
C GLY A 836 40.36 -20.57 36.43
N ALA A 837 40.71 -19.29 36.28
CA ALA A 837 41.73 -18.62 37.10
C ALA A 837 41.24 -18.30 38.52
N THR A 838 39.95 -17.98 38.70
CA THR A 838 39.36 -17.69 40.03
C THR A 838 39.17 -18.94 40.88
N LYS A 839 38.85 -20.10 40.28
CA LYS A 839 38.86 -21.39 41.01
C LYS A 839 40.26 -21.79 41.46
N MET A 840 41.29 -21.49 40.68
CA MET A 840 42.68 -21.77 41.05
C MET A 840 43.17 -20.81 42.16
N LEU A 841 42.82 -19.51 42.11
CA LEU A 841 43.16 -18.54 43.16
C LEU A 841 42.47 -18.82 44.49
N LEU A 842 41.24 -19.36 44.50
CA LEU A 842 40.56 -19.79 45.73
C LEU A 842 41.22 -21.02 46.36
N ILE A 843 41.70 -21.96 45.56
CA ILE A 843 42.40 -23.16 46.06
C ILE A 843 43.80 -22.78 46.61
N PHE A 844 44.56 -21.93 45.91
CA PHE A 844 45.86 -21.47 46.39
C PHE A 844 45.78 -20.42 47.51
N GLY A 845 44.72 -19.61 47.54
CA GLY A 845 44.47 -18.63 48.61
C GLY A 845 44.10 -19.30 49.93
N VAL A 846 43.29 -20.37 49.90
CA VAL A 846 42.96 -21.16 51.10
C VAL A 846 44.16 -21.99 51.57
N LEU A 847 44.96 -22.54 50.65
CA LEU A 847 46.17 -23.30 51.01
C LEU A 847 47.29 -22.39 51.57
N GLY A 848 47.44 -21.17 51.02
CA GLY A 848 48.36 -20.15 51.51
C GLY A 848 48.01 -19.62 52.89
N LEU A 849 46.71 -19.51 53.20
CA LEU A 849 46.20 -19.08 54.51
C LEU A 849 46.45 -20.15 55.59
N VAL A 850 46.33 -21.44 55.24
CA VAL A 850 46.59 -22.56 56.16
C VAL A 850 48.09 -22.69 56.48
N THR A 851 48.98 -22.38 55.54
CA THR A 851 50.43 -22.29 55.83
C THR A 851 50.82 -21.03 56.61
N ALA A 852 50.13 -19.91 56.42
CA ALA A 852 50.39 -18.67 57.16
C ALA A 852 49.89 -18.70 58.62
N LEU A 853 48.89 -19.54 58.93
CA LEU A 853 48.30 -19.67 60.26
C LEU A 853 48.89 -20.82 61.11
N GLY A 854 49.84 -21.59 60.56
CA GLY A 854 50.48 -22.73 61.22
C GLY A 854 51.76 -22.43 62.01
N GLY A 855 52.17 -21.16 62.13
CA GLY A 855 53.41 -20.80 62.81
C GLY A 855 53.30 -19.45 63.51
N TYR A 856 53.48 -19.49 64.83
CA TYR A 856 53.57 -18.39 65.81
C TYR A 856 52.32 -18.09 66.65
N THR A 857 52.47 -18.49 67.91
CA THR A 857 51.70 -18.26 69.12
C THR A 857 51.73 -16.80 69.62
N CYS A 858 50.66 -16.42 70.33
CA CYS A 858 50.55 -15.36 71.36
C CYS A 858 50.74 -13.88 70.94
N GLN A 859 49.64 -13.16 70.74
CA GLN A 859 49.12 -12.13 71.67
C GLN A 859 47.90 -11.41 71.05
N THR A 860 46.97 -11.04 71.93
CA THR A 860 45.70 -10.35 71.73
C THR A 860 45.75 -9.10 70.84
N VAL A 861 44.80 -8.93 69.90
CA VAL A 861 43.94 -7.73 69.77
C VAL A 861 42.62 -8.13 69.05
N SER A 862 41.52 -7.68 69.65
CA SER A 862 40.12 -7.77 69.27
C SER A 862 39.73 -7.00 68.00
N GLY A 863 38.70 -7.48 67.29
CA GLY A 863 37.79 -6.64 66.49
C GLY A 863 37.60 -7.07 65.04
N ASN A 864 36.34 -7.37 64.69
CA ASN A 864 35.78 -7.64 63.35
C ASN A 864 36.00 -9.04 62.75
N GLN A 865 35.11 -9.97 63.10
CA GLN A 865 34.72 -11.02 62.17
C GLN A 865 33.80 -10.41 61.11
N VAL A 866 34.36 -10.03 59.96
CA VAL A 866 33.57 -9.73 58.75
C VAL A 866 32.85 -11.02 58.34
N SER A 867 31.52 -11.00 58.24
CA SER A 867 30.77 -12.21 57.92
C SER A 867 30.96 -12.60 56.45
N GLN A 868 30.87 -13.90 56.14
CA GLN A 868 30.90 -14.39 54.75
C GLN A 868 29.86 -13.70 53.85
N LYS A 869 28.72 -13.27 54.43
CA LYS A 869 27.68 -12.50 53.74
C LYS A 869 28.17 -11.11 53.35
N ASP A 870 28.93 -10.44 54.21
CA ASP A 870 29.43 -9.08 53.95
C ASP A 870 30.49 -9.11 52.84
N LEU A 871 31.37 -10.12 52.84
CA LEU A 871 32.32 -10.38 51.75
C LEU A 871 31.63 -10.69 50.42
N GLN A 872 30.52 -11.43 50.44
CA GLN A 872 29.76 -11.73 49.23
C GLN A 872 29.03 -10.50 48.68
N ILE A 873 28.43 -9.69 49.56
CA ILE A 873 27.81 -8.41 49.20
C ILE A 873 28.86 -7.43 48.65
N GLU A 874 30.05 -7.37 49.25
CA GLU A 874 31.12 -6.49 48.78
C GLU A 874 31.67 -6.92 47.40
N VAL A 875 31.76 -8.23 47.14
CA VAL A 875 32.13 -8.76 45.83
C VAL A 875 31.04 -8.48 44.78
N GLU A 876 29.76 -8.67 45.13
CA GLU A 876 28.64 -8.35 44.24
C GLU A 876 28.57 -6.86 43.93
N ASN A 877 28.79 -5.99 44.93
CA ASN A 877 28.85 -4.54 44.75
C ASN A 877 30.04 -4.12 43.90
N LYS A 878 31.23 -4.71 44.10
CA LYS A 878 32.41 -4.42 43.24
C LYS A 878 32.22 -4.91 41.81
N ILE A 879 31.53 -6.03 41.60
CA ILE A 879 31.16 -6.51 40.25
C ILE A 879 30.12 -5.59 39.62
N ALA A 880 29.13 -5.10 40.38
CA ALA A 880 28.14 -4.15 39.90
C ALA A 880 28.77 -2.81 39.50
N PHE A 881 29.71 -2.31 40.32
CA PHE A 881 30.46 -1.09 40.05
C PHE A 881 31.40 -1.23 38.85
N ALA A 882 32.13 -2.35 38.75
CA ALA A 882 32.95 -2.64 37.58
C ALA A 882 32.13 -2.79 36.29
N LYS A 883 30.89 -3.33 36.38
CA LYS A 883 29.96 -3.38 35.25
C LYS A 883 29.42 -1.99 34.88
N SER A 884 29.20 -1.09 35.85
CA SER A 884 28.75 0.28 35.55
C SER A 884 29.85 1.13 34.96
N ASP A 885 31.09 1.02 35.47
CA ASP A 885 32.25 1.76 34.94
C ASP A 885 32.59 1.29 33.53
N LEU A 886 32.61 -0.03 33.29
CA LEU A 886 32.82 -0.58 31.96
C LEU A 886 31.67 -0.21 30.99
N ARG A 887 30.43 -0.11 31.50
CA ARG A 887 29.28 0.40 30.71
C ARG A 887 29.47 1.87 30.35
N ARG A 888 29.95 2.71 31.28
CA ARG A 888 30.21 4.12 31.03
C ARG A 888 31.32 4.31 30.01
N GLU A 889 32.46 3.66 30.20
CA GLU A 889 33.59 3.69 29.25
C GLU A 889 33.19 3.17 27.86
N MET A 890 32.41 2.08 27.78
CA MET A 890 31.93 1.55 26.50
C MET A 890 30.85 2.41 25.84
N THR A 891 30.03 3.13 26.62
CA THR A 891 29.02 4.06 26.10
C THR A 891 29.73 5.29 25.54
N GLU A 892 30.71 5.82 26.25
CA GLU A 892 31.59 6.89 25.76
C GLU A 892 32.35 6.46 24.51
N GLU A 893 32.91 5.24 24.46
CA GLU A 893 33.62 4.72 23.29
C GLU A 893 32.68 4.47 22.09
N PHE A 894 31.43 4.07 22.35
CA PHE A 894 30.41 3.86 21.33
C PHE A 894 29.85 5.18 20.78
N GLU A 895 29.57 6.15 21.64
CA GLU A 895 29.19 7.50 21.26
C GLU A 895 30.31 8.18 20.47
N ASN A 896 31.57 8.00 20.88
CA ASN A 896 32.76 8.45 20.13
C ASN A 896 32.88 7.77 18.76
N LYS A 897 32.57 6.47 18.64
CA LYS A 897 32.59 5.75 17.35
C LYS A 897 31.43 6.13 16.43
N LEU A 898 30.25 6.42 16.96
CA LEU A 898 29.10 6.93 16.21
C LEU A 898 29.32 8.37 15.74
N THR A 899 29.87 9.24 16.59
CA THR A 899 30.21 10.62 16.22
C THR A 899 31.35 10.71 15.21
N GLN A 900 32.23 9.72 15.13
CA GLN A 900 33.29 9.65 14.11
C GLN A 900 32.81 9.22 12.72
N GLN A 901 31.64 8.58 12.58
CA GLN A 901 31.02 8.36 11.28
C GLN A 901 30.24 9.62 10.87
N LYS A 902 30.42 10.06 9.61
CA LYS A 902 29.68 11.18 9.04
C LYS A 902 28.68 10.67 8.01
N SER A 903 27.43 11.06 8.16
CA SER A 903 26.36 10.84 7.17
C SER A 903 26.32 12.04 6.20
N ILE A 904 25.96 11.80 4.94
CA ILE A 904 25.79 12.85 3.93
C ILE A 904 24.30 13.14 3.76
N TYR A 905 23.91 14.39 3.96
CA TYR A 905 22.58 14.90 3.66
C TYR A 905 22.61 15.69 2.35
N ASN A 906 21.61 15.52 1.48
CA ASN A 906 21.47 16.29 0.25
C ASN A 906 20.12 17.03 0.25
N GLU A 907 20.16 18.34 0.09
CA GLU A 907 18.98 19.21 0.02
C GLU A 907 18.80 19.76 -1.39
N ASP A 908 17.56 19.94 -1.85
CA ASP A 908 17.25 20.64 -3.11
C ASP A 908 15.92 21.43 -3.08
N SER A 909 15.30 21.63 -1.91
CA SER A 909 14.01 22.33 -1.78
C SER A 909 14.14 23.85 -2.00
N PHE A 910 14.54 24.60 -0.97
CA PHE A 910 14.74 26.06 -1.04
C PHE A 910 16.21 26.44 -1.23
N VAL A 911 17.11 25.50 -1.01
CA VAL A 911 18.56 25.64 -1.19
C VAL A 911 19.11 24.30 -1.64
N LYS A 912 20.17 24.31 -2.45
CA LYS A 912 20.87 23.11 -2.88
C LYS A 912 22.19 23.01 -2.14
N PHE A 913 22.42 21.92 -1.41
CA PHE A 913 23.71 21.65 -0.77
C PHE A 913 23.86 20.18 -0.41
N SER A 914 25.10 19.77 -0.17
CA SER A 914 25.44 18.53 0.52
C SER A 914 26.08 18.86 1.87
N LEU A 915 25.65 18.23 2.95
CA LEU A 915 26.17 18.46 4.29
C LEU A 915 26.61 17.14 4.92
N ASN A 916 27.87 17.08 5.38
CA ASN A 916 28.32 16.01 6.24
C ASN A 916 27.95 16.32 7.69
N TYR A 917 27.19 15.44 8.33
CA TYR A 917 26.74 15.59 9.72
C TYR A 917 27.00 14.30 10.53
N PRO A 918 27.11 14.37 11.87
CA PRO A 918 27.40 13.19 12.69
C PRO A 918 26.37 12.09 12.51
N SER A 919 26.84 10.86 12.28
CA SER A 919 25.97 9.69 12.14
C SER A 919 25.24 9.42 13.47
N GLY A 920 23.91 9.37 13.41
CA GLY A 920 23.04 9.20 14.58
C GLY A 920 22.21 10.44 14.94
N TRP A 921 22.49 11.61 14.33
CA TRP A 921 21.59 12.75 14.43
C TRP A 921 20.32 12.54 13.61
N ALA A 922 19.19 13.02 14.13
CA ALA A 922 17.91 13.04 13.42
C ALA A 922 17.83 14.28 12.53
N VAL A 923 17.30 14.12 11.31
CA VAL A 923 16.98 15.20 10.39
C VAL A 923 15.46 15.35 10.31
N SER A 924 14.94 16.54 10.63
CA SER A 924 13.52 16.86 10.58
C SER A 924 13.27 18.02 9.63
N HIS A 925 12.21 17.91 8.84
CA HIS A 925 11.73 18.96 7.95
C HIS A 925 10.45 19.56 8.49
N ILE A 926 10.45 20.86 8.75
CA ILE A 926 9.28 21.60 9.23
C ILE A 926 9.17 22.85 8.34
N ASP A 927 8.16 22.88 7.47
CA ASP A 927 7.95 23.95 6.49
C ASP A 927 9.19 24.21 5.60
N ASN A 928 9.88 25.34 5.80
CA ASN A 928 11.13 25.72 5.13
C ASN A 928 12.34 25.68 6.10
N GLU A 929 12.27 24.86 7.15
CA GLU A 929 13.36 24.57 8.08
C GLU A 929 13.79 23.10 7.97
N ILE A 930 15.10 22.89 7.88
CA ILE A 930 15.76 21.60 8.00
C ILE A 930 16.55 21.65 9.29
N ARG A 931 16.19 20.79 10.25
CA ARG A 931 16.86 20.70 11.55
C ARG A 931 17.54 19.35 11.71
N PHE A 932 18.82 19.40 12.03
CA PHE A 932 19.65 18.30 12.46
C PHE A 932 19.73 18.37 14.00
N SER A 933 19.50 17.27 14.69
CA SER A 933 19.59 17.24 16.15
C SER A 933 20.14 15.92 16.66
N SER A 934 20.94 15.98 17.73
CA SER A 934 21.32 14.80 18.49
C SER A 934 20.07 14.12 19.07
N LEU A 935 20.20 12.84 19.38
CA LEU A 935 19.08 12.02 19.87
C LEU A 935 18.48 12.52 21.19
N ASP A 936 19.30 13.15 22.04
CA ASP A 936 18.93 13.80 23.30
C ASP A 936 18.52 15.28 23.12
N LYS A 937 18.56 15.81 21.89
CA LYS A 937 18.26 17.19 21.49
C LYS A 937 19.13 18.27 22.14
N THR A 938 20.22 17.89 22.80
CA THR A 938 21.15 18.84 23.44
C THR A 938 22.03 19.56 22.41
N LYS A 939 22.36 18.88 21.31
CA LYS A 939 23.09 19.42 20.17
C LYS A 939 22.16 19.52 18.97
N TRP A 940 22.19 20.65 18.27
CA TRP A 940 21.36 20.82 17.09
C TRP A 940 21.89 21.88 16.15
N PHE A 941 21.43 21.80 14.90
CA PHE A 941 21.79 22.69 13.82
C PHE A 941 20.61 22.79 12.87
N SER A 942 20.22 24.00 12.50
CA SER A 942 19.07 24.28 11.67
C SER A 942 19.42 25.20 10.51
N ILE A 943 18.72 24.98 9.40
CA ILE A 943 18.77 25.80 8.20
C ILE A 943 17.33 26.16 7.88
N LEU A 944 16.99 27.44 7.89
CA LEU A 944 15.66 27.89 7.54
C LEU A 944 15.67 29.05 6.54
N GLU A 945 14.64 29.11 5.72
CA GLU A 945 14.35 30.25 4.87
C GLU A 945 13.48 31.28 5.63
N LYS A 946 13.90 32.56 5.67
CA LYS A 946 13.17 33.62 6.38
C LYS A 946 12.91 34.85 5.50
N SER A 947 11.70 35.39 5.58
CA SER A 947 11.32 36.65 4.91
C SER A 947 11.97 37.87 5.55
N ALA A 948 12.41 38.85 4.74
CA ALA A 948 13.18 40.02 5.16
C ALA A 948 12.48 40.93 6.20
N LEU A 949 11.16 40.87 6.34
CA LEU A 949 10.39 41.68 7.30
C LEU A 949 10.62 41.31 8.77
N ALA A 950 11.22 40.15 9.06
CA ALA A 950 11.34 39.59 10.41
C ALA A 950 12.78 39.59 10.98
N VAL A 951 13.68 40.40 10.43
CA VAL A 951 15.08 40.51 10.88
C VAL A 951 15.35 41.96 11.32
N ILE A 952 15.09 42.27 12.59
CA ILE A 952 15.57 43.50 13.24
C ILE A 952 16.83 43.09 14.01
N LEU A 953 17.99 43.60 13.61
CA LEU A 953 19.27 43.42 14.30
C LEU A 953 20.00 44.77 14.35
N PRO A 954 20.74 45.08 15.43
CA PRO A 954 21.43 46.35 15.60
C PRO A 954 22.46 46.61 14.49
N ASP A 955 22.54 47.86 14.05
CA ASP A 955 23.31 48.33 12.89
C ASP A 955 24.80 48.51 13.20
N GLU A 956 25.60 47.45 13.04
CA GLU A 956 27.04 47.58 12.74
C GLU A 956 27.43 46.56 11.65
N PHE A 957 27.99 47.05 10.54
CA PHE A 957 28.29 46.25 9.34
C PHE A 957 29.59 45.47 9.51
N VAL A 958 29.50 44.21 9.94
CA VAL A 958 30.56 43.22 9.67
C VAL A 958 30.16 42.45 8.40
N THR A 959 30.90 42.66 7.31
CA THR A 959 30.70 41.96 6.04
C THR A 959 31.76 40.88 5.85
N SER A 960 31.39 39.63 6.03
CA SER A 960 32.16 38.46 5.61
C SER A 960 31.44 37.74 4.46
N ALA A 961 32.17 36.94 3.70
CA ALA A 961 31.60 36.07 2.66
C ALA A 961 31.65 34.61 3.14
N TRP A 962 30.58 33.86 2.94
CA TRP A 962 30.53 32.42 3.20
C TRP A 962 29.89 31.74 1.99
N ASN A 963 30.59 30.75 1.42
CA ASN A 963 30.20 30.06 0.18
C ASN A 963 29.84 31.00 -0.99
N GLY A 964 30.58 32.12 -1.12
CA GLY A 964 30.40 33.10 -2.20
C GLY A 964 29.24 34.07 -2.02
N TYR A 965 28.51 34.00 -0.91
CA TYR A 965 27.39 34.90 -0.60
C TYR A 965 27.75 35.87 0.54
N PRO A 966 27.25 37.12 0.51
CA PRO A 966 27.34 38.03 1.66
C PRO A 966 26.62 37.46 2.87
N VAL A 967 27.28 37.43 4.03
CA VAL A 967 26.69 36.89 5.27
C VAL A 967 26.83 37.81 6.48
N ARG A 968 25.93 37.67 7.45
CA ARG A 968 26.09 38.24 8.80
C ARG A 968 26.14 37.12 9.81
N SER A 969 27.20 37.06 10.60
CA SER A 969 27.36 36.12 11.71
C SER A 969 27.20 36.84 13.04
N PHE A 970 26.41 36.29 13.95
CA PHE A 970 26.28 36.81 15.32
C PHE A 970 25.92 35.67 16.28
N GLU A 971 26.17 35.90 17.56
CA GLU A 971 25.84 34.98 18.64
C GLU A 971 24.71 35.58 19.48
N ILE A 972 23.71 34.78 19.81
CA ILE A 972 22.59 35.18 20.67
C ILE A 972 22.36 34.12 21.74
N ILE A 973 21.87 34.56 22.90
CA ILE A 973 21.38 33.67 23.94
C ILE A 973 19.87 33.55 23.74
N ASN A 974 19.39 32.35 23.47
CA ASN A 974 17.97 32.06 23.27
C ASN A 974 17.56 30.92 24.22
N ASN A 975 16.58 31.16 25.09
CA ASN A 975 16.14 30.21 26.12
C ASN A 975 17.29 29.60 26.96
N GLY A 976 18.32 30.39 27.28
CA GLY A 976 19.47 29.95 28.08
C GLY A 976 20.54 29.16 27.32
N VAL A 977 20.38 28.96 26.01
CA VAL A 977 21.36 28.27 25.16
C VAL A 977 22.08 29.29 24.27
N TRP A 978 23.41 29.17 24.18
CA TRP A 978 24.21 29.94 23.23
C TRP A 978 24.00 29.41 21.82
N GLU A 979 23.40 30.23 20.96
CA GLU A 979 23.21 29.95 19.54
C GLU A 979 24.17 30.80 18.71
N LYS A 980 24.86 30.15 17.77
CA LYS A 980 25.59 30.85 16.71
C LYS A 980 24.73 30.87 15.46
N THR A 981 24.60 32.03 14.82
CA THR A 981 23.73 32.23 13.65
C THR A 981 24.52 32.89 12.51
N ILE A 982 24.33 32.37 11.29
CA ILE A 982 24.73 32.99 10.02
C ILE A 982 23.48 33.28 9.19
N LEU A 983 23.34 34.53 8.75
CA LEU A 983 22.33 34.97 7.78
C LEU A 983 22.98 35.13 6.40
N VAL A 984 22.53 34.36 5.41
CA VAL A 984 23.01 34.39 4.03
C VAL A 984 22.09 35.22 3.14
N TYR A 985 22.65 36.22 2.44
CA TYR A 985 21.92 37.18 1.61
C TYR A 985 22.24 37.01 0.11
N PRO A 986 21.53 36.13 -0.63
CA PRO A 986 21.82 35.82 -2.03
C PRO A 986 21.85 37.04 -2.98
N ASN A 987 21.01 38.05 -2.72
CA ASN A 987 20.94 39.26 -3.55
C ASN A 987 21.69 40.46 -2.93
N GLY A 988 22.42 40.26 -1.84
CA GLY A 988 23.07 41.30 -1.04
C GLY A 988 22.12 42.02 -0.07
N TYR A 989 22.68 42.63 0.98
CA TYR A 989 21.93 43.13 2.14
C TYR A 989 20.75 44.06 1.81
N LYS A 990 20.90 44.99 0.86
CA LYS A 990 19.86 45.97 0.50
C LYS A 990 18.83 45.49 -0.53
N LYS A 991 19.09 44.36 -1.21
CA LYS A 991 18.22 43.83 -2.29
C LYS A 991 17.61 42.46 -1.98
N SER A 992 17.98 41.81 -0.87
CA SER A 992 17.45 40.50 -0.49
C SER A 992 16.04 40.60 0.08
N LYS A 993 15.05 39.98 -0.60
CA LYS A 993 13.68 39.81 -0.07
C LYS A 993 13.56 38.62 0.90
N THR A 994 14.50 37.69 0.81
CA THR A 994 14.59 36.48 1.62
C THR A 994 16.04 36.29 2.08
N ALA A 995 16.25 35.75 3.27
CA ALA A 995 17.55 35.34 3.77
C ALA A 995 17.50 33.87 4.20
N ILE A 996 18.60 33.15 4.03
CA ILE A 996 18.75 31.81 4.61
C ILE A 996 19.41 31.98 5.98
N LYS A 997 18.70 31.58 7.04
CA LYS A 997 19.22 31.57 8.40
C LYS A 997 19.77 30.18 8.70
N ILE A 998 21.05 30.10 8.97
CA ILE A 998 21.74 28.90 9.43
C ILE A 998 22.10 29.13 10.90
N PHE A 999 21.67 28.28 11.82
CA PHE A 999 21.87 28.51 13.25
C PHE A 999 21.87 27.21 14.04
N GLY A 1000 22.61 27.14 15.13
CA GLY A 1000 22.72 25.92 15.94
C GLY A 1000 23.47 26.15 17.24
N SER A 1001 23.65 25.06 18.01
CA SER A 1001 24.47 25.05 19.22
C SER A 1001 25.85 25.61 18.93
N LYS A 1002 26.29 26.63 19.69
CA LYS A 1002 27.55 27.36 19.46
C LYS A 1002 28.77 26.44 19.27
N ASP A 1003 28.86 25.37 20.07
CA ASP A 1003 30.01 24.47 20.10
C ASP A 1003 30.13 23.53 18.88
N GLU A 1004 29.05 23.34 18.12
CA GLU A 1004 29.02 22.43 16.95
C GLU A 1004 28.84 23.19 15.63
N PHE A 1005 28.54 24.49 15.71
CA PHE A 1005 28.11 25.27 14.57
C PHE A 1005 29.19 25.42 13.50
N ASP A 1006 30.44 25.70 13.89
CA ASP A 1006 31.53 25.94 12.94
C ASP A 1006 31.92 24.68 12.18
N ASP A 1007 31.92 23.52 12.86
CA ASP A 1007 32.23 22.22 12.25
C ASP A 1007 31.17 21.81 11.20
N LEU A 1008 29.89 22.00 11.52
CA LEU A 1008 28.79 21.71 10.60
C LEU A 1008 28.70 22.74 9.47
N ALA A 1009 28.84 24.04 9.77
CA ALA A 1009 28.85 25.08 8.75
C ALA A 1009 30.05 24.94 7.80
N GLY A 1010 31.20 24.49 8.29
CA GLY A 1010 32.38 24.21 7.47
C GLY A 1010 32.24 22.96 6.57
N ALA A 1011 31.30 22.07 6.88
CA ALA A 1011 31.11 20.80 6.17
C ALA A 1011 30.16 20.88 4.96
N PHE A 1012 29.68 22.07 4.60
CA PHE A 1012 28.84 22.28 3.43
C PHE A 1012 29.64 22.16 2.12
N ALA A 1013 29.16 21.32 1.22
CA ALA A 1013 29.62 21.23 -0.16
C ALA A 1013 28.50 21.64 -1.13
N ASP A 1014 28.89 22.19 -2.28
CA ASP A 1014 27.99 22.53 -3.40
C ASP A 1014 26.82 23.47 -3.04
N PHE A 1015 26.98 24.31 -2.02
CA PHE A 1015 25.94 25.24 -1.57
C PHE A 1015 25.57 26.24 -2.66
N LYS A 1016 24.33 26.16 -3.16
CA LYS A 1016 23.73 27.04 -4.16
C LYS A 1016 22.31 27.36 -3.74
N ILE A 1017 21.95 28.64 -3.79
CA ILE A 1017 20.56 29.03 -3.53
C ILE A 1017 19.76 28.84 -4.81
N ASN A 1018 18.73 27.99 -4.76
CA ASN A 1018 17.84 27.73 -5.89
C ASN A 1018 17.08 29.04 -6.18
N LYS A 1019 17.40 29.68 -7.32
CA LYS A 1019 16.77 30.93 -7.76
C LYS A 1019 15.25 30.73 -7.86
N TYR A 1020 14.46 31.62 -7.23
CA TYR A 1020 13.02 31.77 -7.48
C TYR A 1020 12.73 31.97 -8.97
#